data_AF-A0A349PXF1-F1
#
_entry.id   AF-A0A349PXF1-F1
#
_cell.length_a   1.000
_cell.length_b   1.000
_cell.length_c   1.000
_cell.angle_alpha   90.00
_cell.angle_beta   90.00
_cell.angle_gamma   90.00
#
_symmetry.space_group_name_H-M   'P 1'
#
loop_
_entity.id
_entity.type
_entity.pdbx_description
1 polymer ?
#
loop_
_entity_poly.entity_id
_entity_poly.type
_entity_poly.pdbx_seq_one_letter_code
_entity_poly.pdbx_strand_id
1 'polypeptide(L)'
;MIDTFLAKVTYVADMTYDAQGHLKTPATITLEVYDANISDTVASTALTLTDSDANYGYVKGDYVLLNAYTADNSAVASGKVINNTNKYAEIVSKATSVDGAQSIIYWNNEQHNVEGTVYDDAVKFILDEAGNSTGNHTWFLDQYGNLIGAADTAATNSYGVINRIWWAGNATDGSGVAKANVTYVDGTTAVLDISTLIYNGAAAENRNTTYIAKGGKLSHNTAALKVMSGDTYSTAPTSYFYIDDYIDQNARADKTGAQILNDDMFQFTTQTDGTVKAVEVSGAGTAAAYKNLHSENLAIYKDTQITSGLVANSNTVYLIRSGDDTTASPYTFKSVTGFDKIDRYQNDEVDYVMSDDFAKYVFIKADPTESKVTSVFFYAGEQASFNNETGVWTTPGYLDGEKTAIYAVGWNNSNVNTIIDTATGRGNANTIYSVALSNGYLDKDYTSAWVYTSTDPIRAASVNGVTYPLAAAYMNRNDVKVLTIQGSSSDTFEGNVYTHNDAKYSVVSNADFASKINSEFTNLGDKVIYLAYISGSGEYSGSILHANIVDRATTADELREISAVKPNGTVTAASSQSFKDITISNWDVTYTDGLTSGSTATVKTVNIEWYKLNEAGTEYNVKVVDTNAPFIAGNSYKFVATVELTGGNADDFTFADGANVYTGYVNNVQ
;
A
#
# COMPACT_ATOMS: atom_id res chain seq x y z
N MET A 1 9.98 48.38 36.55
CA MET A 1 10.82 47.17 36.59
C MET A 1 10.56 46.36 35.33
N ILE A 2 11.55 45.62 34.83
CA ILE A 2 11.38 44.65 33.74
C ILE A 2 11.41 43.27 34.38
N ASP A 3 10.43 42.45 34.05
CA ASP A 3 10.39 41.04 34.43
C ASP A 3 10.29 40.17 33.18
N THR A 4 10.73 38.92 33.31
CA THR A 4 10.57 37.89 32.27
C THR A 4 9.31 37.08 32.54
N PHE A 5 8.48 36.91 31.51
CA PHE A 5 7.23 36.17 31.55
C PHE A 5 7.22 35.09 30.48
N LEU A 6 6.46 34.02 30.74
CA LEU A 6 5.98 33.15 29.68
C LEU A 6 4.83 33.86 28.95
N ALA A 7 4.85 33.83 27.62
CA ALA A 7 3.76 34.34 26.80
C ALA A 7 3.46 33.42 25.62
N LYS A 8 2.19 33.29 25.25
CA LYS A 8 1.73 32.50 24.11
C LYS A 8 1.40 33.38 22.91
N VAL A 9 1.90 33.04 21.73
CA VAL A 9 1.60 33.75 20.49
C VAL A 9 0.19 33.40 20.01
N THR A 10 -0.69 34.39 19.89
CA THR A 10 -2.07 34.19 19.44
C THR A 10 -2.34 34.66 18.02
N TYR A 11 -1.50 35.56 17.51
CA TYR A 11 -1.62 36.12 16.16
C TYR A 11 -0.27 36.62 15.65
N VAL A 12 0.01 36.40 14.37
CA VAL A 12 1.17 36.94 13.64
C VAL A 12 0.72 37.39 12.25
N ALA A 13 1.20 38.54 11.82
CA ALA A 13 1.02 39.04 10.45
C ALA A 13 2.31 39.69 9.95
N ASP A 14 2.67 39.38 8.71
CA ASP A 14 3.84 39.93 8.04
C ASP A 14 3.61 41.38 7.58
N MET A 15 4.71 42.10 7.39
CA MET A 15 4.72 43.39 6.71
C MET A 15 4.08 43.28 5.33
N THR A 16 3.31 44.30 4.97
CA THR A 16 2.78 44.43 3.60
C THR A 16 3.26 45.73 3.00
N TYR A 17 3.47 45.72 1.69
CA TYR A 17 3.96 46.87 0.93
C TYR A 17 2.91 47.31 -0.08
N ASP A 18 2.88 48.62 -0.38
CA ASP A 18 2.10 49.14 -1.49
C ASP A 18 2.74 48.77 -2.84
N ALA A 19 2.04 49.06 -3.94
CA ALA A 19 2.53 48.77 -5.28
C ALA A 19 3.77 49.61 -5.67
N GLN A 20 4.18 50.58 -4.85
CA GLN A 20 5.37 51.41 -5.02
C GLN A 20 6.54 50.91 -4.14
N GLY A 21 6.33 49.86 -3.34
CA GLY A 21 7.33 49.28 -2.44
C GLY A 21 7.48 50.00 -1.11
N HIS A 22 6.55 50.90 -0.74
CA HIS A 22 6.54 51.50 0.59
C HIS A 22 5.81 50.61 1.59
N LEU A 23 6.28 50.59 2.84
CA LEU A 23 5.61 49.87 3.92
C LEU A 23 4.19 50.40 4.11
N LYS A 24 3.20 49.51 3.94
CA LYS A 24 1.77 49.81 4.09
C LYS A 24 1.27 49.43 5.48
N THR A 25 1.62 48.22 5.93
CA THR A 25 1.27 47.72 7.26
C THR A 25 2.53 47.10 7.89
N PRO A 26 2.92 47.51 9.10
CA PRO A 26 4.03 46.89 9.82
C PRO A 26 3.71 45.44 10.19
N ALA A 27 4.74 44.63 10.43
CA ALA A 27 4.56 43.31 11.00
C ALA A 27 3.91 43.45 12.38
N THR A 28 3.02 42.52 12.72
CA THR A 28 2.26 42.55 13.97
C THR A 28 2.31 41.18 14.64
N ILE A 29 2.56 41.15 15.95
CA ILE A 29 2.43 39.95 16.79
C ILE A 29 1.58 40.27 18.02
N THR A 30 0.65 39.38 18.36
CA THR A 30 -0.13 39.46 19.60
C THR A 30 0.20 38.27 20.49
N LEU A 31 0.44 38.57 21.76
CA LEU A 31 0.83 37.64 22.80
C LEU A 31 -0.22 37.62 23.92
N GLU A 32 -0.49 36.46 24.49
CA GLU A 32 -1.11 36.30 25.80
C GLU A 32 -0.02 36.12 26.85
N VAL A 33 0.22 37.13 27.67
CA VAL A 33 1.30 37.14 28.66
C VAL A 33 0.76 36.69 30.02
N TYR A 34 1.32 35.63 30.59
CA TYR A 34 0.85 35.08 31.87
C TYR A 34 1.50 35.84 33.02
N ASP A 35 0.80 36.85 33.56
CA ASP A 35 1.37 37.87 34.44
C ASP A 35 0.72 38.00 35.81
N ALA A 36 -0.40 37.31 36.05
CA ALA A 36 -1.06 37.27 37.35
C ALA A 36 -1.86 35.96 37.56
N ASN A 37 -1.86 35.45 38.78
CA ASN A 37 -2.85 34.49 39.26
C ASN A 37 -3.99 35.26 39.92
N ILE A 38 -5.21 35.16 39.37
CA ILE A 38 -6.41 35.74 39.97
C ILE A 38 -7.25 34.59 40.49
N SER A 39 -7.23 34.35 41.80
CA SER A 39 -8.14 33.43 42.51
C SER A 39 -8.34 32.09 41.78
N ASP A 40 -7.28 31.29 41.71
CA ASP A 40 -7.26 29.94 41.11
C ASP A 40 -7.52 29.89 39.59
N THR A 41 -7.47 31.03 38.90
CA THR A 41 -7.46 31.10 37.42
C THR A 41 -6.22 31.84 36.94
N VAL A 42 -5.50 31.22 36.00
CA VAL A 42 -4.38 31.85 35.30
C VAL A 42 -4.92 33.03 34.50
N ALA A 43 -4.51 34.26 34.84
CA ALA A 43 -4.87 35.44 34.07
C ALA A 43 -3.77 35.78 33.08
N SER A 44 -4.16 36.14 31.86
CA SER A 44 -3.25 36.63 30.83
C SER A 44 -3.56 38.06 30.42
N THR A 45 -2.52 38.79 30.05
CA THR A 45 -2.62 40.12 29.46
C THR A 45 -2.33 40.03 27.98
N ALA A 46 -3.32 40.40 27.15
CA ALA A 46 -3.11 40.55 25.72
C ALA A 46 -2.17 41.74 25.44
N LEU A 47 -1.10 41.48 24.70
CA LEU A 47 -0.08 42.45 24.33
C LEU A 47 0.23 42.36 22.83
N THR A 48 0.03 43.46 22.11
CA THR A 48 0.36 43.56 20.68
C THR A 48 1.62 44.39 20.46
N LEU A 49 2.57 43.83 19.73
CA LEU A 49 3.82 44.46 19.28
C LEU A 49 3.81 44.61 17.77
N THR A 50 4.49 45.64 17.28
CA THR A 50 4.63 45.94 15.85
C THR A 50 6.07 46.27 15.50
N ASP A 51 6.52 45.80 14.34
CA ASP A 51 7.86 46.07 13.81
C ASP A 51 7.75 46.57 12.36
N SER A 52 8.49 47.62 12.04
CA SER A 52 8.48 48.25 10.71
C SER A 52 9.69 47.88 9.85
N ASP A 53 10.65 47.16 10.42
CA ASP A 53 11.92 46.83 9.79
C ASP A 53 12.05 45.31 9.52
N ALA A 54 11.36 44.46 10.29
CA ALA A 54 11.40 43.00 10.14
C ALA A 54 10.06 42.30 10.43
N ASN A 55 9.88 41.13 9.81
CA ASN A 55 8.79 40.21 10.17
C ASN A 55 9.16 39.41 11.44
N TYR A 56 8.15 39.07 12.23
CA TYR A 56 8.33 38.19 13.39
C TYR A 56 8.51 36.73 12.95
N GLY A 57 9.61 36.10 13.33
CA GLY A 57 9.91 34.69 13.01
C GLY A 57 9.16 33.65 13.85
N TYR A 58 7.96 33.97 14.34
CA TYR A 58 7.16 33.11 15.22
C TYR A 58 5.84 32.72 14.55
N VAL A 59 5.19 31.66 15.04
CA VAL A 59 3.86 31.25 14.58
C VAL A 59 2.85 31.18 15.71
N LYS A 60 1.56 31.25 15.38
CA LYS A 60 0.48 31.08 16.36
C LYS A 60 0.64 29.75 17.10
N GLY A 61 0.58 29.80 18.43
CA GLY A 61 0.78 28.66 19.32
C GLY A 61 2.17 28.55 19.94
N ASP A 62 3.16 29.27 19.41
CA ASP A 62 4.49 29.32 20.02
C ASP A 62 4.45 29.94 21.42
N TYR A 63 5.26 29.41 22.33
CA TYR A 63 5.53 30.02 23.62
C TYR A 63 6.88 30.74 23.58
N VAL A 64 6.92 31.96 24.12
CA VAL A 64 8.09 32.83 24.10
C VAL A 64 8.40 33.37 25.49
N LEU A 65 9.68 33.67 25.72
CA LEU A 65 10.11 34.43 26.88
C LEU A 65 10.00 35.92 26.56
N LEU A 66 9.22 36.64 27.34
CA LEU A 66 8.92 38.05 27.13
C LEU A 66 9.44 38.88 28.30
N ASN A 67 10.36 39.80 28.01
CA ASN A 67 10.74 40.83 28.96
C ASN A 67 9.76 41.99 28.82
N ALA A 68 9.04 42.37 29.88
CA ALA A 68 8.04 43.43 29.81
C ALA A 68 8.04 44.35 31.03
N TYR A 69 7.58 45.60 30.84
CA TYR A 69 7.30 46.50 31.96
C TYR A 69 6.05 46.07 32.72
N THR A 70 6.16 46.15 34.04
CA THR A 70 5.06 45.82 34.97
C THR A 70 4.57 47.06 35.73
N ALA A 71 3.26 47.10 35.98
CA ALA A 71 2.62 48.05 36.90
C ALA A 71 2.80 47.60 38.36
N ASP A 72 2.66 48.52 39.32
CA ASP A 72 2.62 48.23 40.76
C ASP A 72 3.77 47.34 41.29
N ASN A 73 5.00 47.62 40.86
CA ASN A 73 6.19 46.81 41.15
C ASN A 73 7.13 47.43 42.21
N SER A 74 7.91 46.58 42.88
CA SER A 74 8.95 46.94 43.84
C SER A 74 10.19 46.06 43.64
N ALA A 75 11.25 46.26 44.42
CA ALA A 75 12.43 45.40 44.38
C ALA A 75 12.16 43.94 44.80
N VAL A 76 11.00 43.65 45.39
CA VAL A 76 10.63 42.32 45.93
C VAL A 76 9.30 41.80 45.40
N ALA A 77 8.62 42.56 44.53
CA ALA A 77 7.33 42.18 43.99
C ALA A 77 7.18 42.70 42.57
N SER A 78 6.70 41.85 41.68
CA SER A 78 6.42 42.20 40.29
C SER A 78 4.92 42.14 40.04
N GLY A 79 4.39 43.16 39.35
CA GLY A 79 2.96 43.26 39.06
C GLY A 79 2.60 42.94 37.62
N LYS A 80 1.43 43.40 37.20
CA LYS A 80 0.81 43.10 35.91
C LYS A 80 1.53 43.78 34.74
N VAL A 81 1.59 43.15 33.57
CA VAL A 81 2.19 43.73 32.37
C VAL A 81 1.44 44.99 31.93
N ILE A 82 2.20 46.02 31.59
CA ILE A 82 1.67 47.26 31.01
C ILE A 82 1.41 47.02 29.52
N ASN A 83 0.15 47.03 29.10
CA ASN A 83 -0.25 46.85 27.69
C ASN A 83 -0.85 48.10 27.03
N ASN A 84 -0.75 49.26 27.70
CA ASN A 84 -1.21 50.55 27.20
C ASN A 84 -0.08 51.33 26.49
N THR A 85 -0.23 52.65 26.30
CA THR A 85 0.76 53.50 25.61
C THR A 85 2.15 53.51 26.25
N ASN A 86 2.27 53.18 27.55
CA ASN A 86 3.54 53.09 28.26
C ASN A 86 4.15 51.68 28.23
N LYS A 87 3.65 50.79 27.37
CA LYS A 87 4.16 49.43 27.25
C LYS A 87 5.61 49.43 26.77
N TYR A 88 6.40 48.56 27.38
CA TYR A 88 7.65 48.06 26.82
C TYR A 88 7.56 46.55 26.86
N ALA A 89 7.88 45.91 25.75
CA ALA A 89 8.18 44.50 25.78
C ALA A 89 9.12 44.10 24.65
N GLU A 90 9.92 43.08 24.92
CA GLU A 90 10.90 42.51 24.02
C GLU A 90 10.81 40.99 24.12
N ILE A 91 10.62 40.32 22.98
CA ILE A 91 10.67 38.87 22.91
C ILE A 91 12.14 38.47 22.96
N VAL A 92 12.54 37.81 24.04
CA VAL A 92 13.93 37.38 24.28
C VAL A 92 14.27 36.21 23.36
N SER A 93 13.41 35.20 23.37
CA SER A 93 13.56 34.00 22.56
C SER A 93 12.25 33.21 22.52
N LYS A 94 12.20 32.18 21.67
CA LYS A 94 11.27 31.06 21.87
C LYS A 94 11.61 30.40 23.21
N ALA A 95 10.59 30.04 24.01
CA ALA A 95 10.81 29.36 25.28
C ALA A 95 11.32 27.93 25.01
N THR A 96 12.38 27.53 25.69
CA THR A 96 12.81 26.13 25.69
C THR A 96 11.81 25.33 26.50
N SER A 97 11.51 24.09 26.10
CA SER A 97 10.56 23.24 26.82
C SER A 97 11.00 21.78 26.90
N VAL A 98 10.44 21.09 27.88
CA VAL A 98 10.53 19.63 28.06
C VAL A 98 9.14 19.06 28.30
N ASP A 99 8.83 17.91 27.72
CA ASP A 99 7.58 17.20 27.99
C ASP A 99 7.81 16.15 29.08
N GLY A 100 6.87 16.00 30.01
CA GLY A 100 6.99 15.00 31.06
C GLY A 100 5.94 15.05 32.14
N ALA A 101 5.79 13.96 32.87
CA ALA A 101 4.91 13.84 34.02
C ALA A 101 5.60 14.21 35.33
N GLN A 102 4.80 14.65 36.31
CA GLN A 102 5.27 14.76 37.68
C GLN A 102 5.39 13.40 38.33
N SER A 103 6.63 12.99 38.65
CA SER A 103 6.86 11.75 39.40
C SER A 103 6.71 11.92 40.91
N ILE A 104 6.84 13.17 41.41
CA ILE A 104 6.68 13.56 42.81
C ILE A 104 5.96 14.92 42.84
N ILE A 105 4.87 15.02 43.60
CA ILE A 105 4.18 16.30 43.85
C ILE A 105 4.78 16.97 45.08
N TYR A 106 5.38 18.14 44.88
CA TYR A 106 5.88 19.00 45.95
C TYR A 106 4.77 19.96 46.40
N TRP A 107 4.55 20.05 47.71
CA TRP A 107 3.53 20.94 48.29
C TRP A 107 4.08 22.33 48.62
N ASN A 108 5.38 22.56 48.41
CA ASN A 108 6.00 23.88 48.49
C ASN A 108 6.05 24.51 47.08
N ASN A 109 5.55 25.74 46.96
CA ASN A 109 5.22 26.43 45.71
C ASN A 109 6.45 27.01 44.96
N GLU A 110 7.58 26.31 44.99
CA GLU A 110 8.87 26.79 44.47
C GLU A 110 9.63 25.75 43.64
N GLN A 111 9.04 24.56 43.41
CA GLN A 111 9.68 23.51 42.61
C GLN A 111 8.66 22.52 42.05
N HIS A 112 8.97 21.97 40.87
CA HIS A 112 8.29 20.80 40.31
C HIS A 112 9.30 19.70 39.96
N ASN A 113 8.80 18.46 39.92
CA ASN A 113 9.56 17.34 39.38
C ASN A 113 9.02 17.00 37.99
N VAL A 114 9.88 16.88 36.99
CA VAL A 114 9.51 16.46 35.63
C VAL A 114 10.36 15.24 35.26
N GLU A 115 9.71 14.09 35.04
CA GLU A 115 10.37 12.81 34.70
C GLU A 115 11.53 12.45 35.64
N GLY A 116 11.37 12.72 36.94
CA GLY A 116 12.39 12.42 37.95
C GLY A 116 13.46 13.51 38.11
N THR A 117 13.48 14.55 37.27
CA THR A 117 14.37 15.71 37.45
C THR A 117 13.64 16.82 38.21
N VAL A 118 14.24 17.30 39.30
CA VAL A 118 13.71 18.44 40.06
C VAL A 118 14.18 19.74 39.41
N TYR A 119 13.24 20.65 39.19
CA TYR A 119 13.49 22.01 38.73
C TYR A 119 12.97 23.01 39.75
N ASP A 120 13.70 24.09 39.95
CA ASP A 120 13.21 25.24 40.68
C ASP A 120 12.21 26.01 39.81
N ASP A 121 11.15 26.52 40.43
CA ASP A 121 10.18 27.38 39.75
C ASP A 121 10.69 28.81 39.71
N ALA A 122 10.58 29.44 38.54
CA ALA A 122 10.79 30.86 38.39
C ALA A 122 9.73 31.62 39.21
N VAL A 123 10.09 32.82 39.67
CA VAL A 123 9.16 33.73 40.36
C VAL A 123 7.88 34.02 39.55
N LYS A 124 7.96 33.84 38.22
CA LYS A 124 6.86 34.02 37.26
C LYS A 124 6.32 32.71 36.67
N PHE A 125 6.40 31.61 37.41
CA PHE A 125 5.64 30.40 37.13
C PHE A 125 4.14 30.64 37.39
N ILE A 126 3.48 31.30 36.43
CA ILE A 126 2.07 31.73 36.54
C ILE A 126 1.13 30.76 35.82
N LEU A 127 1.51 30.30 34.62
CA LEU A 127 0.77 29.25 33.91
C LEU A 127 1.13 27.90 34.54
N ASP A 128 0.25 27.36 35.36
CA ASP A 128 0.39 26.02 35.95
C ASP A 128 -0.85 25.19 35.65
N GLU A 129 -0.90 24.64 34.43
CA GLU A 129 -1.94 23.68 34.04
C GLU A 129 -1.68 22.28 34.61
N ALA A 130 -0.46 22.03 35.12
CA ALA A 130 -0.11 20.76 35.74
C ALA A 130 -0.70 20.63 37.15
N GLY A 131 -0.57 21.64 38.00
CA GLY A 131 -1.03 21.61 39.40
C GLY A 131 -0.56 20.34 40.11
N ASN A 132 -1.52 19.54 40.61
CA ASN A 132 -1.23 18.25 41.27
C ASN A 132 -1.34 17.02 40.33
N SER A 133 -1.37 17.24 39.02
CA SER A 133 -1.46 16.20 38.00
C SER A 133 -0.15 15.41 37.91
N THR A 134 -0.28 14.08 37.84
CA THR A 134 0.82 13.17 37.46
C THR A 134 0.79 12.84 35.96
N GLY A 135 0.01 13.58 35.17
CA GLY A 135 0.03 13.48 33.70
C GLY A 135 1.19 14.24 33.09
N ASN A 136 1.47 13.97 31.82
CA ASN A 136 2.39 14.70 30.96
C ASN A 136 1.87 16.11 30.68
N HIS A 137 2.76 17.08 30.85
CA HIS A 137 2.58 18.47 30.45
C HIS A 137 3.83 18.94 29.69
N THR A 138 3.71 20.03 28.94
CA THR A 138 4.85 20.74 28.36
C THR A 138 5.31 21.81 29.34
N TRP A 139 6.52 21.62 29.85
CA TRP A 139 7.15 22.47 30.86
C TRP A 139 8.12 23.44 30.19
N PHE A 140 7.93 24.73 30.42
CA PHE A 140 8.73 25.79 29.81
C PHE A 140 9.81 26.27 30.75
N LEU A 141 11.00 26.50 30.22
CA LEU A 141 12.17 26.97 30.94
C LEU A 141 12.41 28.46 30.67
N ASP A 142 12.81 29.19 31.70
CA ASP A 142 13.41 30.50 31.56
C ASP A 142 14.85 30.42 31.03
N GLN A 143 15.50 31.57 30.86
CA GLN A 143 16.88 31.66 30.38
C GLN A 143 17.93 31.12 31.36
N TYR A 144 17.55 30.79 32.60
CA TYR A 144 18.41 30.25 33.65
C TYR A 144 18.17 28.75 33.88
N GLY A 145 17.20 28.16 33.21
CA GLY A 145 16.83 26.74 33.35
C GLY A 145 15.83 26.47 34.47
N ASN A 146 15.17 27.49 35.03
CA ASN A 146 14.06 27.32 35.97
C ASN A 146 12.75 27.17 35.21
N LEU A 147 11.76 26.49 35.79
CA LEU A 147 10.44 26.37 35.20
C LEU A 147 9.70 27.71 35.25
N ILE A 148 9.21 28.21 34.12
CA ILE A 148 8.45 29.47 34.03
C ILE A 148 6.97 29.27 33.64
N GLY A 149 6.58 28.03 33.33
CA GLY A 149 5.18 27.61 33.25
C GLY A 149 5.05 26.15 32.80
N ALA A 150 3.87 25.59 32.98
CA ALA A 150 3.48 24.27 32.51
C ALA A 150 2.14 24.39 31.77
N ALA A 151 2.10 23.95 30.52
CA ALA A 151 0.87 23.87 29.75
C ALA A 151 0.50 22.41 29.48
N ASP A 152 -0.79 22.13 29.34
CA ASP A 152 -1.28 20.86 28.80
C ASP A 152 -0.62 20.59 27.44
N THR A 153 -0.08 19.38 27.29
CA THR A 153 0.48 18.96 26.01
C THR A 153 -0.62 19.00 24.95
N ALA A 154 -0.33 19.61 23.81
CA ALA A 154 -1.30 19.69 22.73
C ALA A 154 -1.72 18.29 22.30
N ALA A 155 -3.03 18.02 22.42
CA ALA A 155 -3.62 16.76 22.00
C ALA A 155 -3.30 16.49 20.53
N THR A 156 -2.45 15.49 20.27
CA THR A 156 -2.15 15.07 18.90
C THR A 156 -3.18 14.04 18.49
N ASN A 157 -3.95 14.36 17.44
CA ASN A 157 -4.89 13.42 16.85
C ASN A 157 -4.19 12.55 15.81
N SER A 158 -4.21 11.23 16.02
CA SER A 158 -3.91 10.25 14.99
C SER A 158 -5.18 9.51 14.59
N TYR A 159 -5.15 8.82 13.45
CA TYR A 159 -6.31 8.14 12.88
C TYR A 159 -5.92 6.74 12.45
N GLY A 160 -6.80 5.77 12.67
CA GLY A 160 -6.52 4.39 12.36
C GLY A 160 -7.66 3.47 12.77
N VAL A 161 -7.42 2.17 12.69
CA VAL A 161 -8.40 1.12 12.95
C VAL A 161 -7.94 0.27 14.12
N ILE A 162 -8.87 -0.11 15.00
CA ILE A 162 -8.59 -1.02 16.11
C ILE A 162 -8.68 -2.45 15.58
N ASN A 163 -7.58 -3.18 15.61
CA ASN A 163 -7.52 -4.55 15.08
C ASN A 163 -7.95 -5.57 16.15
N ARG A 164 -7.57 -5.29 17.40
CA ARG A 164 -7.79 -6.14 18.59
C ARG A 164 -7.86 -5.27 19.82
N ILE A 165 -8.66 -5.68 20.81
CA ILE A 165 -8.73 -5.05 22.12
C ILE A 165 -8.85 -6.11 23.22
N TRP A 166 -8.25 -5.88 24.38
CA TRP A 166 -8.35 -6.77 25.55
C TRP A 166 -8.13 -6.03 26.86
N TRP A 167 -8.70 -6.57 27.94
CA TRP A 167 -8.42 -6.10 29.28
C TRP A 167 -7.09 -6.65 29.80
N ALA A 168 -6.14 -5.77 30.12
CA ALA A 168 -4.89 -6.13 30.78
C ALA A 168 -4.97 -5.71 32.25
N GLY A 169 -5.41 -6.62 33.11
CA GLY A 169 -5.60 -6.33 34.53
C GLY A 169 -6.07 -7.50 35.38
N ASN A 170 -6.41 -7.21 36.63
CA ASN A 170 -6.94 -8.19 37.56
C ASN A 170 -8.46 -8.36 37.35
N ALA A 171 -8.85 -9.50 36.78
CA ALA A 171 -10.25 -9.84 36.53
C ALA A 171 -11.12 -9.90 37.80
N THR A 172 -10.51 -10.05 38.98
CA THR A 172 -11.23 -10.25 40.26
C THR A 172 -11.80 -8.95 40.83
N ASP A 173 -11.05 -7.86 40.70
CA ASP A 173 -11.44 -6.54 41.22
C ASP A 173 -11.72 -5.51 40.11
N GLY A 174 -11.50 -5.89 38.84
CA GLY A 174 -11.72 -5.04 37.68
C GLY A 174 -10.69 -3.92 37.54
N SER A 175 -9.57 -3.97 38.26
CA SER A 175 -8.43 -3.08 38.05
C SER A 175 -7.66 -3.49 36.79
N GLY A 176 -7.08 -2.53 36.08
CA GLY A 176 -6.39 -2.77 34.82
C GLY A 176 -6.51 -1.64 33.83
N VAL A 177 -5.98 -1.89 32.64
CA VAL A 177 -6.03 -0.99 31.49
C VAL A 177 -6.49 -1.78 30.27
N ALA A 178 -7.29 -1.17 29.40
CA ALA A 178 -7.59 -1.77 28.10
C ALA A 178 -6.42 -1.55 27.16
N LYS A 179 -5.94 -2.62 26.53
CA LYS A 179 -4.91 -2.56 25.50
C LYS A 179 -5.51 -2.82 24.13
N ALA A 180 -5.05 -2.10 23.12
CA ALA A 180 -5.52 -2.26 21.76
C ALA A 180 -4.35 -2.31 20.76
N ASN A 181 -4.44 -3.22 19.80
CA ASN A 181 -3.60 -3.18 18.61
C ASN A 181 -4.26 -2.28 17.59
N VAL A 182 -3.56 -1.26 17.11
CA VAL A 182 -4.06 -0.29 16.15
C VAL A 182 -3.20 -0.31 14.89
N THR A 183 -3.84 -0.17 13.72
CA THR A 183 -3.18 0.19 12.47
C THR A 183 -3.56 1.62 12.10
N TYR A 184 -2.58 2.50 12.02
CA TYR A 184 -2.79 3.89 11.62
C TYR A 184 -2.99 4.02 10.11
N VAL A 185 -3.56 5.15 9.70
CA VAL A 185 -3.83 5.48 8.30
C VAL A 185 -2.58 5.50 7.40
N ASP A 186 -1.40 5.72 7.99
CA ASP A 186 -0.10 5.61 7.30
C ASP A 186 0.42 4.16 7.18
N GLY A 187 -0.33 3.18 7.67
CA GLY A 187 -0.01 1.76 7.64
C GLY A 187 0.86 1.29 8.80
N THR A 188 1.32 2.19 9.67
CA THR A 188 2.09 1.80 10.86
C THR A 188 1.19 1.16 11.91
N THR A 189 1.78 0.39 12.83
CA THR A 189 1.03 -0.30 13.89
C THR A 189 1.56 0.05 15.26
N ALA A 190 0.67 0.07 16.26
CA ALA A 190 1.02 0.33 17.65
C ALA A 190 0.15 -0.46 18.62
N VAL A 191 0.63 -0.59 19.86
CA VAL A 191 -0.17 -1.06 20.99
C VAL A 191 -0.45 0.13 21.89
N LEU A 192 -1.73 0.43 22.12
CA LEU A 192 -2.18 1.59 22.88
C LEU A 192 -2.92 1.18 24.15
N ASP A 193 -2.80 2.02 25.17
CA ASP A 193 -3.60 1.94 26.39
C ASP A 193 -4.82 2.84 26.22
N ILE A 194 -6.00 2.24 26.03
CA ILE A 194 -7.24 2.94 25.73
C ILE A 194 -8.01 3.24 27.01
N SER A 195 -8.17 4.51 27.36
CA SER A 195 -8.93 4.92 28.56
C SER A 195 -10.41 5.13 28.28
N THR A 196 -10.73 5.60 27.07
CA THR A 196 -12.10 5.89 26.63
C THR A 196 -12.31 5.43 25.20
N LEU A 197 -13.45 4.77 24.93
CA LEU A 197 -13.88 4.43 23.58
C LEU A 197 -15.31 4.93 23.38
N ILE A 198 -15.50 5.77 22.37
CA ILE A 198 -16.80 6.32 21.96
C ILE A 198 -17.05 5.91 20.52
N TYR A 199 -18.24 5.38 20.27
CA TYR A 199 -18.65 4.89 18.96
C TYR A 199 -20.07 5.37 18.60
N ASN A 200 -20.41 5.33 17.32
CA ASN A 200 -21.71 5.68 16.81
C ASN A 200 -22.69 4.51 17.01
N GLY A 201 -23.51 4.65 18.05
CA GLY A 201 -24.58 3.72 18.38
C GLY A 201 -25.87 3.93 17.59
N ALA A 202 -25.87 4.74 16.53
CA ALA A 202 -27.00 4.85 15.61
C ALA A 202 -27.27 3.51 14.91
N ALA A 203 -28.52 3.29 14.49
CA ALA A 203 -28.85 2.14 13.64
C ALA A 203 -28.02 2.20 12.35
N ALA A 204 -27.58 1.05 11.82
CA ALA A 204 -26.66 0.96 10.68
C ALA A 204 -27.08 1.85 9.49
N GLU A 205 -28.37 1.84 9.14
CA GLU A 205 -28.94 2.65 8.06
C GLU A 205 -28.87 4.18 8.25
N ASN A 206 -28.58 4.66 9.46
CA ASN A 206 -28.52 6.08 9.81
C ASN A 206 -27.11 6.54 10.27
N ARG A 207 -26.11 5.64 10.29
CA ARG A 207 -24.75 5.97 10.77
C ARG A 207 -24.10 7.09 9.97
N ASN A 208 -24.40 7.19 8.68
CA ASN A 208 -23.89 8.24 7.78
C ASN A 208 -24.54 9.63 7.95
N THR A 209 -25.63 9.76 8.72
CA THR A 209 -26.34 11.04 8.89
C THR A 209 -26.40 11.50 10.34
N THR A 210 -26.40 10.57 11.28
CA THR A 210 -26.60 10.84 12.71
C THR A 210 -25.50 10.19 13.53
N TYR A 211 -24.98 10.94 14.51
CA TYR A 211 -24.05 10.42 15.51
C TYR A 211 -24.72 10.28 16.87
N ILE A 212 -24.92 9.04 17.34
CA ILE A 212 -25.43 8.74 18.69
C ILE A 212 -24.29 8.19 19.51
N ALA A 213 -23.64 9.03 20.31
CA ALA A 213 -22.48 8.64 21.11
C ALA A 213 -22.84 7.53 22.12
N LYS A 214 -22.16 6.39 22.01
CA LYS A 214 -22.17 5.29 22.99
C LYS A 214 -20.76 4.93 23.42
N GLY A 215 -20.66 4.19 24.53
CA GLY A 215 -19.38 3.83 25.15
C GLY A 215 -19.03 4.74 26.31
N GLY A 216 -17.74 4.91 26.55
CA GLY A 216 -17.21 5.65 27.69
C GLY A 216 -15.93 5.03 28.22
N LYS A 217 -15.74 5.05 29.54
CA LYS A 217 -14.54 4.50 30.18
C LYS A 217 -14.46 2.98 29.95
N LEU A 218 -13.27 2.47 29.63
CA LEU A 218 -13.11 1.04 29.44
C LEU A 218 -13.24 0.28 30.78
N SER A 219 -13.94 -0.85 30.75
CA SER A 219 -14.17 -1.69 31.94
C SER A 219 -14.19 -3.17 31.59
N HIS A 220 -13.68 -3.99 32.48
CA HIS A 220 -13.70 -5.44 32.35
C HIS A 220 -15.12 -6.02 32.54
N ASN A 221 -15.52 -6.94 31.66
CA ASN A 221 -16.74 -7.72 31.83
C ASN A 221 -16.61 -9.07 31.11
N THR A 222 -17.22 -10.13 31.67
CA THR A 222 -17.25 -11.47 31.07
C THR A 222 -18.67 -11.90 30.66
N ALA A 223 -19.68 -11.06 30.90
CA ALA A 223 -21.05 -11.35 30.50
C ALA A 223 -21.18 -11.21 28.98
N ALA A 224 -21.46 -12.32 28.30
CA ALA A 224 -21.46 -12.41 26.83
C ALA A 224 -22.30 -11.33 26.12
N LEU A 225 -23.41 -10.87 26.72
CA LEU A 225 -24.27 -9.83 26.15
C LEU A 225 -23.80 -8.39 26.40
N LYS A 226 -22.76 -8.20 27.23
CA LYS A 226 -22.17 -6.90 27.54
C LYS A 226 -20.81 -6.69 26.90
N VAL A 227 -20.03 -7.74 26.69
CA VAL A 227 -18.72 -7.65 26.02
C VAL A 227 -18.88 -7.02 24.64
N MET A 228 -17.99 -6.09 24.28
CA MET A 228 -18.04 -5.29 23.04
C MET A 228 -19.34 -4.48 22.89
N SER A 229 -19.82 -3.91 23.99
CA SER A 229 -20.94 -2.98 24.01
C SER A 229 -20.68 -1.79 24.93
N GLY A 230 -21.35 -0.67 24.66
CA GLY A 230 -21.24 0.54 25.46
C GLY A 230 -22.57 1.08 25.95
N ASP A 231 -22.52 1.79 27.07
CA ASP A 231 -23.63 2.56 27.59
C ASP A 231 -23.94 3.75 26.68
N THR A 232 -25.05 4.45 26.94
CA THR A 232 -25.24 5.78 26.35
C THR A 232 -24.16 6.70 26.90
N TYR A 233 -23.41 7.37 26.02
CA TYR A 233 -22.28 8.18 26.45
C TYR A 233 -22.76 9.40 27.24
N SER A 234 -22.08 9.67 28.36
CA SER A 234 -22.25 10.87 29.16
C SER A 234 -20.89 11.35 29.61
N THR A 235 -20.72 12.66 29.76
CA THR A 235 -19.51 13.23 30.36
C THR A 235 -19.45 12.99 31.88
N ALA A 236 -20.54 12.53 32.50
CA ALA A 236 -20.54 12.04 33.87
C ALA A 236 -19.84 10.66 33.97
N PRO A 237 -19.20 10.32 35.11
CA PRO A 237 -18.31 9.16 35.25
C PRO A 237 -19.00 7.78 35.24
N THR A 238 -20.21 7.67 34.66
CA THR A 238 -21.08 6.49 34.76
C THR A 238 -21.23 5.70 33.48
N SER A 239 -20.71 6.18 32.34
CA SER A 239 -20.82 5.46 31.06
C SER A 239 -19.57 4.64 30.76
N TYR A 240 -19.74 3.37 30.42
CA TYR A 240 -18.64 2.43 30.16
C TYR A 240 -18.71 1.81 28.76
N PHE A 241 -17.56 1.34 28.30
CA PHE A 241 -17.44 0.35 27.23
C PHE A 241 -16.81 -0.92 27.80
N TYR A 242 -17.46 -2.06 27.58
CA TYR A 242 -17.09 -3.31 28.26
C TYR A 242 -16.29 -4.24 27.36
N ILE A 243 -15.18 -4.76 27.88
CA ILE A 243 -14.33 -5.73 27.18
C ILE A 243 -13.93 -6.88 28.11
N ASP A 244 -13.64 -8.02 27.51
CA ASP A 244 -13.12 -9.23 28.14
C ASP A 244 -11.58 -9.24 28.14
N ASP A 245 -10.97 -10.07 28.98
CA ASP A 245 -9.51 -10.27 29.01
C ASP A 245 -9.00 -11.10 27.82
N TYR A 246 -9.85 -11.95 27.24
CA TYR A 246 -9.50 -12.76 26.08
C TYR A 246 -9.87 -12.06 24.76
N ILE A 247 -8.84 -11.87 23.93
CA ILE A 247 -8.96 -11.28 22.58
C ILE A 247 -10.02 -12.00 21.74
N ASP A 248 -10.08 -13.34 21.79
CA ASP A 248 -11.02 -14.14 20.99
C ASP A 248 -12.47 -14.02 21.46
N GLN A 249 -12.69 -13.69 22.74
CA GLN A 249 -14.03 -13.44 23.30
C GLN A 249 -14.53 -12.10 22.78
N ASN A 250 -13.67 -11.06 22.85
CA ASN A 250 -13.95 -9.75 22.28
C ASN A 250 -14.23 -9.87 20.77
N ALA A 251 -13.38 -10.53 20.00
CA ALA A 251 -13.55 -10.70 18.57
C ALA A 251 -14.85 -11.43 18.19
N ARG A 252 -15.29 -12.41 18.99
CA ARG A 252 -16.58 -13.10 18.75
C ARG A 252 -17.78 -12.23 19.10
N ALA A 253 -17.72 -11.51 20.22
CA ALA A 253 -18.79 -10.64 20.67
C ALA A 253 -18.99 -9.45 19.71
N ASP A 254 -17.90 -8.90 19.17
CA ASP A 254 -17.90 -7.73 18.30
C ASP A 254 -18.69 -7.94 17.00
N LYS A 255 -18.65 -9.15 16.43
CA LYS A 255 -19.39 -9.52 15.19
C LYS A 255 -20.90 -9.28 15.25
N THR A 256 -21.44 -9.25 16.46
CA THR A 256 -22.87 -9.00 16.72
C THR A 256 -23.08 -7.77 17.62
N GLY A 257 -22.00 -7.08 17.96
CA GLY A 257 -21.92 -6.03 18.96
C GLY A 257 -21.76 -4.65 18.34
N ALA A 258 -20.79 -3.90 18.86
CA ALA A 258 -20.53 -2.52 18.42
C ALA A 258 -19.80 -2.41 17.06
N GLN A 259 -19.23 -3.51 16.54
CA GLN A 259 -18.48 -3.58 15.27
C GLN A 259 -17.25 -2.66 15.28
N ILE A 260 -16.41 -2.79 16.30
CA ILE A 260 -15.24 -1.94 16.51
C ILE A 260 -14.01 -2.48 15.79
N LEU A 261 -13.88 -3.81 15.69
CA LEU A 261 -12.64 -4.47 15.32
C LEU A 261 -12.52 -4.61 13.81
N ASN A 262 -11.57 -3.89 13.22
CA ASN A 262 -11.29 -3.85 11.79
C ASN A 262 -12.39 -3.19 10.93
N ASP A 263 -13.45 -2.68 11.53
CA ASP A 263 -14.67 -2.27 10.83
C ASP A 263 -14.79 -0.75 10.66
N ASP A 264 -14.35 0.05 11.63
CA ASP A 264 -14.49 1.51 11.58
C ASP A 264 -13.14 2.20 11.88
N MET A 265 -12.96 3.40 11.33
CA MET A 265 -11.84 4.27 11.64
C MET A 265 -12.09 5.05 12.94
N PHE A 266 -11.06 5.25 13.74
CA PHE A 266 -11.08 5.99 15.00
C PHE A 266 -10.09 7.15 14.96
N GLN A 267 -10.50 8.29 15.50
CA GLN A 267 -9.61 9.34 15.97
C GLN A 267 -9.07 8.94 17.34
N PHE A 268 -7.76 8.92 17.47
CA PHE A 268 -7.05 8.67 18.72
C PHE A 268 -6.49 9.99 19.24
N THR A 269 -6.81 10.31 20.49
CA THR A 269 -6.35 11.51 21.17
C THR A 269 -5.62 11.13 22.45
N THR A 270 -4.31 11.40 22.50
CA THR A 270 -3.50 11.20 23.72
C THR A 270 -4.02 12.10 24.84
N GLN A 271 -4.21 11.51 26.01
CA GLN A 271 -4.60 12.19 27.24
C GLN A 271 -3.36 12.56 28.05
N THR A 272 -3.54 13.44 29.05
CA THR A 272 -2.44 13.87 29.92
C THR A 272 -1.81 12.68 30.66
N ASP A 273 -2.58 11.67 31.06
CA ASP A 273 -2.04 10.46 31.71
C ASP A 273 -1.31 9.48 30.76
N GLY A 274 -1.12 9.85 29.49
CA GLY A 274 -0.48 9.03 28.46
C GLY A 274 -1.39 7.96 27.85
N THR A 275 -2.61 7.77 28.36
CA THR A 275 -3.60 6.90 27.74
C THR A 275 -4.22 7.57 26.51
N VAL A 276 -5.02 6.82 25.75
CA VAL A 276 -5.62 7.28 24.51
C VAL A 276 -7.15 7.20 24.61
N LYS A 277 -7.80 8.28 24.18
CA LYS A 277 -9.23 8.31 23.89
C LYS A 277 -9.44 7.97 22.41
N ALA A 278 -10.29 6.99 22.13
CA ALA A 278 -10.71 6.61 20.78
C ALA A 278 -12.14 7.11 20.51
N VAL A 279 -12.35 7.78 19.38
CA VAL A 279 -13.66 8.24 18.91
C VAL A 279 -13.86 7.77 17.48
N GLU A 280 -14.92 7.00 17.22
CA GLU A 280 -15.27 6.54 15.86
C GLU A 280 -15.45 7.73 14.91
N VAL A 281 -14.88 7.61 13.72
CA VAL A 281 -15.02 8.55 12.61
C VAL A 281 -16.29 8.18 11.84
N SER A 282 -17.40 8.86 12.16
CA SER A 282 -18.72 8.47 11.66
C SER A 282 -19.69 9.66 11.67
N GLY A 283 -20.82 9.54 10.99
CA GLY A 283 -21.84 10.60 10.90
C GLY A 283 -21.64 11.56 9.73
N ALA A 284 -22.33 12.69 9.77
CA ALA A 284 -22.28 13.72 8.73
C ALA A 284 -21.48 14.98 9.14
N GLY A 285 -20.62 14.90 10.17
CA GLY A 285 -19.90 16.06 10.70
C GLY A 285 -20.81 17.16 11.28
N THR A 286 -22.06 16.85 11.63
CA THR A 286 -23.04 17.85 12.09
C THR A 286 -22.97 18.12 13.61
N ALA A 287 -22.45 17.17 14.38
CA ALA A 287 -22.25 17.34 15.81
C ALA A 287 -21.01 18.23 16.08
N ALA A 288 -21.16 19.27 16.89
CA ALA A 288 -20.08 20.24 17.15
C ALA A 288 -18.77 19.59 17.66
N ALA A 289 -18.88 18.51 18.44
CA ALA A 289 -17.74 17.75 18.97
C ALA A 289 -17.04 16.87 17.90
N TYR A 290 -17.71 16.59 16.78
CA TYR A 290 -17.29 15.62 15.76
C TYR A 290 -17.36 16.21 14.35
N LYS A 291 -17.24 17.54 14.23
CA LYS A 291 -17.57 18.31 13.02
C LYS A 291 -16.79 17.96 11.75
N ASN A 292 -15.72 17.20 11.88
CA ASN A 292 -14.82 16.79 10.80
C ASN A 292 -14.79 15.27 10.60
N LEU A 293 -15.60 14.53 11.35
CA LEU A 293 -15.66 13.08 11.30
C LEU A 293 -16.89 12.68 10.48
N HIS A 294 -16.67 11.85 9.47
CA HIS A 294 -17.70 11.48 8.53
C HIS A 294 -17.67 10.00 8.22
N SER A 295 -18.85 9.42 7.98
CA SER A 295 -18.98 8.14 7.29
C SER A 295 -20.09 8.23 6.24
N GLU A 296 -19.91 7.56 5.11
CA GLU A 296 -20.92 7.51 4.05
C GLU A 296 -20.77 6.24 3.21
N ASN A 297 -21.89 5.70 2.72
CA ASN A 297 -21.85 4.59 1.79
C ASN A 297 -21.52 5.11 0.40
N LEU A 298 -20.28 4.86 -0.03
CA LEU A 298 -19.72 5.40 -1.27
C LEU A 298 -19.00 4.31 -2.06
N ALA A 299 -19.19 4.31 -3.38
CA ALA A 299 -18.25 3.64 -4.27
C ALA A 299 -17.05 4.56 -4.49
N ILE A 300 -15.85 4.05 -4.23
CA ILE A 300 -14.62 4.81 -4.35
C ILE A 300 -13.89 4.42 -5.64
N TYR A 301 -13.47 5.43 -6.41
CA TYR A 301 -12.84 5.24 -7.70
C TYR A 301 -11.54 6.02 -7.81
N LYS A 302 -10.55 5.40 -8.45
CA LYS A 302 -9.26 6.04 -8.73
C LYS A 302 -9.30 7.28 -9.63
N ASP A 303 -10.42 7.46 -10.34
CA ASP A 303 -10.61 8.53 -11.33
C ASP A 303 -11.55 9.64 -10.82
N THR A 304 -12.05 9.54 -9.58
CA THR A 304 -13.08 10.45 -9.06
C THR A 304 -12.61 11.12 -7.77
N GLN A 305 -12.38 12.44 -7.86
CA GLN A 305 -11.99 13.27 -6.71
C GLN A 305 -13.18 13.68 -5.85
N ILE A 306 -14.39 13.69 -6.41
CA ILE A 306 -15.59 14.18 -5.72
C ILE A 306 -16.67 13.10 -5.82
N THR A 307 -16.95 12.45 -4.70
CA THR A 307 -18.04 11.48 -4.60
C THR A 307 -18.92 11.88 -3.43
N SER A 308 -20.10 12.45 -3.73
CA SER A 308 -21.02 12.97 -2.70
C SER A 308 -20.35 14.00 -1.77
N GLY A 309 -20.27 13.74 -0.46
CA GLY A 309 -19.60 14.59 0.53
C GLY A 309 -18.08 14.42 0.61
N LEU A 310 -17.52 13.36 0.02
CA LEU A 310 -16.10 13.10 0.02
C LEU A 310 -15.40 13.84 -1.14
N VAL A 311 -14.50 14.75 -0.79
CA VAL A 311 -13.64 15.47 -1.75
C VAL A 311 -12.18 15.11 -1.49
N ALA A 312 -11.57 14.28 -2.33
CA ALA A 312 -10.19 13.83 -2.21
C ALA A 312 -9.24 14.56 -3.16
N ASN A 313 -7.96 14.63 -2.79
CA ASN A 313 -6.89 15.19 -3.62
C ASN A 313 -5.64 14.30 -3.60
N SER A 314 -4.54 14.77 -4.18
CA SER A 314 -3.27 14.02 -4.24
C SER A 314 -2.60 13.79 -2.88
N ASN A 315 -3.02 14.52 -1.84
CA ASN A 315 -2.50 14.42 -0.48
C ASN A 315 -3.39 13.58 0.44
N THR A 316 -4.59 13.20 0.00
CA THR A 316 -5.48 12.32 0.75
C THR A 316 -4.79 10.98 0.98
N VAL A 317 -4.76 10.52 2.24
CA VAL A 317 -4.19 9.23 2.63
C VAL A 317 -5.32 8.23 2.85
N TYR A 318 -5.25 7.12 2.13
CA TYR A 318 -6.19 6.02 2.17
C TYR A 318 -5.59 4.88 3.00
N LEU A 319 -6.38 4.35 3.91
CA LEU A 319 -6.14 3.04 4.53
C LEU A 319 -7.16 2.06 3.97
N ILE A 320 -6.67 0.97 3.40
CA ILE A 320 -7.51 0.00 2.68
C ILE A 320 -7.41 -1.32 3.39
N ARG A 321 -8.54 -1.84 3.88
CA ARG A 321 -8.65 -3.19 4.44
C ARG A 321 -8.64 -4.22 3.30
N SER A 322 -8.06 -5.39 3.54
CA SER A 322 -8.26 -6.53 2.64
C SER A 322 -9.71 -6.99 2.67
N GLY A 323 -10.20 -7.48 1.53
CA GLY A 323 -11.60 -7.87 1.38
C GLY A 323 -12.07 -9.02 2.28
N ASP A 324 -13.37 -9.13 2.47
CA ASP A 324 -14.00 -10.14 3.35
C ASP A 324 -13.80 -11.58 2.85
N ASP A 325 -13.67 -11.76 1.54
CA ASP A 325 -13.37 -13.05 0.89
C ASP A 325 -11.86 -13.37 0.83
N THR A 326 -11.01 -12.53 1.42
CA THR A 326 -9.58 -12.85 1.51
C THR A 326 -9.35 -13.95 2.54
N THR A 327 -8.49 -14.91 2.21
CA THR A 327 -8.04 -15.95 3.16
C THR A 327 -7.19 -15.38 4.31
N ALA A 328 -6.98 -14.06 4.33
CA ALA A 328 -6.26 -13.33 5.36
C ALA A 328 -7.11 -13.23 6.64
N SER A 329 -6.86 -14.14 7.57
CA SER A 329 -7.29 -14.03 8.95
C SER A 329 -6.04 -13.89 9.83
N PRO A 330 -5.74 -12.71 10.39
CA PRO A 330 -6.53 -11.47 10.40
C PRO A 330 -6.46 -10.66 9.09
N TYR A 331 -7.35 -9.68 8.95
CA TYR A 331 -7.30 -8.68 7.87
C TYR A 331 -5.93 -8.01 7.78
N THR A 332 -5.56 -7.64 6.56
CA THR A 332 -4.38 -6.82 6.26
C THR A 332 -4.80 -5.42 5.84
N PHE A 333 -3.91 -4.45 6.03
CA PHE A 333 -4.19 -3.05 5.72
C PHE A 333 -3.08 -2.46 4.84
N LYS A 334 -3.48 -1.70 3.82
CA LYS A 334 -2.57 -1.02 2.88
C LYS A 334 -2.80 0.48 2.96
N SER A 335 -1.73 1.24 3.21
CA SER A 335 -1.75 2.70 3.12
C SER A 335 -1.35 3.18 1.73
N VAL A 336 -2.07 4.14 1.18
CA VAL A 336 -1.82 4.76 -0.13
C VAL A 336 -2.08 6.26 -0.06
N THR A 337 -1.20 7.08 -0.62
CA THR A 337 -1.42 8.53 -0.74
C THR A 337 -1.72 8.93 -2.18
N GLY A 338 -2.89 9.55 -2.38
CA GLY A 338 -3.40 10.02 -3.66
C GLY A 338 -4.52 9.13 -4.22
N PHE A 339 -5.61 9.77 -4.63
CA PHE A 339 -6.78 9.08 -5.20
C PHE A 339 -6.45 8.33 -6.51
N ASP A 340 -5.42 8.73 -7.24
CA ASP A 340 -4.98 8.11 -8.49
C ASP A 340 -4.28 6.75 -8.30
N LYS A 341 -3.98 6.37 -7.05
CA LYS A 341 -3.19 5.17 -6.70
C LYS A 341 -3.97 4.07 -6.00
N ILE A 342 -5.27 4.28 -5.78
CA ILE A 342 -6.17 3.26 -5.25
C ILE A 342 -6.83 2.49 -6.39
N ASP A 343 -7.44 1.35 -6.07
CA ASP A 343 -8.26 0.62 -7.04
C ASP A 343 -9.70 1.20 -7.08
N ARG A 344 -10.62 0.47 -7.71
CA ARG A 344 -12.06 0.78 -7.63
C ARG A 344 -12.67 -0.12 -6.56
N TYR A 345 -13.49 0.44 -5.71
CA TYR A 345 -14.13 -0.26 -4.60
C TYR A 345 -15.65 -0.16 -4.73
N GLN A 346 -16.34 -1.22 -4.30
CA GLN A 346 -17.79 -1.28 -4.36
C GLN A 346 -18.43 -0.22 -3.45
N ASN A 347 -19.74 0.01 -3.62
CA ASN A 347 -20.47 0.90 -2.74
C ASN A 347 -20.63 0.26 -1.35
N ASP A 348 -19.91 0.80 -0.37
CA ASP A 348 -20.01 0.40 1.03
C ASP A 348 -19.65 1.59 1.95
N GLU A 349 -19.79 1.42 3.26
CA GLU A 349 -19.40 2.42 4.24
C GLU A 349 -17.90 2.77 4.14
N VAL A 350 -17.64 4.08 4.04
CA VAL A 350 -16.32 4.70 3.97
C VAL A 350 -16.25 5.75 5.06
N ASP A 351 -15.25 5.63 5.93
CA ASP A 351 -15.00 6.61 6.99
C ASP A 351 -13.95 7.61 6.53
N TYR A 352 -14.18 8.89 6.79
CA TYR A 352 -13.26 9.93 6.34
C TYR A 352 -13.22 11.16 7.26
N VAL A 353 -12.08 11.83 7.22
CA VAL A 353 -11.81 13.03 8.02
C VAL A 353 -11.62 14.22 7.11
N MET A 354 -12.47 15.22 7.26
CA MET A 354 -12.38 16.47 6.48
C MET A 354 -11.44 17.49 7.14
N SER A 355 -10.60 18.13 6.33
CA SER A 355 -9.72 19.23 6.71
C SER A 355 -9.57 20.16 5.50
N ASP A 356 -9.85 21.45 5.68
CA ASP A 356 -9.68 22.48 4.63
C ASP A 356 -10.36 22.13 3.31
N ASP A 357 -11.64 21.77 3.37
CA ASP A 357 -12.49 21.35 2.23
C ASP A 357 -12.11 20.04 1.54
N PHE A 358 -11.07 19.34 2.00
CA PHE A 358 -10.64 18.05 1.46
C PHE A 358 -10.63 16.94 2.52
N ALA A 359 -10.84 15.71 2.09
CA ALA A 359 -10.59 14.53 2.89
C ALA A 359 -9.09 14.38 3.11
N LYS A 360 -8.67 14.44 4.37
CA LYS A 360 -7.28 14.21 4.78
C LYS A 360 -6.98 12.71 4.88
N TYR A 361 -7.91 11.98 5.49
CA TYR A 361 -7.82 10.55 5.74
C TYR A 361 -9.10 9.85 5.29
N VAL A 362 -8.96 8.69 4.67
CA VAL A 362 -10.08 7.87 4.20
C VAL A 362 -9.79 6.41 4.54
N PHE A 363 -10.76 5.71 5.11
CA PHE A 363 -10.72 4.28 5.38
C PHE A 363 -11.72 3.55 4.48
N ILE A 364 -11.23 2.54 3.76
CA ILE A 364 -12.03 1.73 2.83
C ILE A 364 -12.04 0.29 3.34
N LYS A 365 -13.23 -0.22 3.67
CA LYS A 365 -13.45 -1.63 4.00
C LYS A 365 -14.10 -2.46 2.89
N ALA A 366 -14.70 -1.77 1.92
CA ALA A 366 -15.33 -2.39 0.76
C ALA A 366 -14.36 -3.28 -0.01
N ASP A 367 -14.88 -4.37 -0.57
CA ASP A 367 -14.13 -5.19 -1.51
C ASP A 367 -13.80 -4.39 -2.78
N PRO A 368 -12.62 -4.63 -3.40
CA PRO A 368 -12.34 -4.09 -4.71
C PRO A 368 -13.39 -4.59 -5.71
N THR A 369 -13.86 -3.70 -6.58
CA THR A 369 -14.67 -4.09 -7.73
C THR A 369 -13.78 -4.84 -8.71
N GLU A 370 -14.27 -5.97 -9.24
CA GLU A 370 -13.56 -6.68 -10.30
C GLU A 370 -13.23 -5.72 -11.45
N SER A 371 -11.95 -5.49 -11.71
CA SER A 371 -11.48 -4.68 -12.81
C SER A 371 -11.68 -5.45 -14.11
N LYS A 372 -12.79 -5.16 -14.79
CA LYS A 372 -13.16 -5.77 -16.07
C LYS A 372 -12.76 -4.85 -17.21
N VAL A 373 -11.96 -5.34 -18.13
CA VAL A 373 -11.47 -4.55 -19.28
C VAL A 373 -11.35 -5.40 -20.53
N THR A 374 -11.68 -4.80 -21.68
CA THR A 374 -11.36 -5.33 -23.01
C THR A 374 -10.07 -4.68 -23.49
N SER A 375 -9.05 -5.50 -23.69
CA SER A 375 -7.73 -5.12 -24.16
C SER A 375 -7.39 -5.80 -25.49
N VAL A 376 -6.31 -5.35 -26.11
CA VAL A 376 -5.72 -5.93 -27.32
C VAL A 376 -4.32 -6.41 -27.00
N PHE A 377 -4.07 -7.70 -27.20
CA PHE A 377 -2.80 -8.35 -26.96
C PHE A 377 -2.15 -8.76 -28.29
N PHE A 378 -0.93 -8.27 -28.55
CA PHE A 378 -0.10 -8.70 -29.66
C PHE A 378 0.94 -9.72 -29.16
N TYR A 379 0.85 -10.94 -29.67
CA TYR A 379 1.77 -12.02 -29.35
C TYR A 379 2.95 -12.03 -30.35
N ALA A 380 4.14 -11.73 -29.84
CA ALA A 380 5.35 -11.60 -30.66
C ALA A 380 6.05 -12.95 -30.96
N GLY A 381 5.59 -14.06 -30.37
CA GLY A 381 6.19 -15.39 -30.56
C GLY A 381 7.11 -15.85 -29.42
N GLU A 382 7.22 -15.08 -28.34
CA GLU A 382 8.00 -15.42 -27.15
C GLU A 382 7.40 -16.61 -26.39
N GLN A 383 8.24 -17.40 -25.72
CA GLN A 383 7.80 -18.57 -24.97
C GLN A 383 7.02 -18.18 -23.71
N ALA A 384 5.85 -18.78 -23.55
CA ALA A 384 5.06 -18.69 -22.33
C ALA A 384 5.55 -19.67 -21.26
N SER A 385 5.32 -19.33 -20.00
CA SER A 385 5.67 -20.17 -18.85
C SER A 385 4.46 -20.44 -17.96
N PHE A 386 4.48 -21.59 -17.28
CA PHE A 386 3.48 -21.94 -16.28
C PHE A 386 4.13 -22.10 -14.91
N ASN A 387 3.57 -21.44 -13.90
CA ASN A 387 4.01 -21.57 -12.52
C ASN A 387 3.14 -22.60 -11.79
N ASN A 388 3.72 -23.75 -11.42
CA ASN A 388 3.01 -24.84 -10.74
C ASN A 388 2.52 -24.52 -9.33
N GLU A 389 3.14 -23.57 -8.63
CA GLU A 389 2.75 -23.19 -7.26
C GLU A 389 1.51 -22.31 -7.26
N THR A 390 1.47 -21.34 -8.18
CA THR A 390 0.37 -20.37 -8.29
C THR A 390 -0.72 -20.82 -9.26
N GLY A 391 -0.41 -21.79 -10.14
CA GLY A 391 -1.33 -22.28 -11.17
C GLY A 391 -1.55 -21.28 -12.31
N VAL A 392 -0.59 -20.39 -12.58
CA VAL A 392 -0.73 -19.26 -13.51
C VAL A 392 0.16 -19.43 -14.75
N TRP A 393 -0.45 -19.27 -15.93
CA TRP A 393 0.22 -19.04 -17.21
C TRP A 393 0.65 -17.58 -17.34
N THR A 394 1.88 -17.36 -17.78
CA THR A 394 2.44 -16.04 -18.15
C THR A 394 2.80 -16.08 -19.63
N THR A 395 2.13 -15.29 -20.47
CA THR A 395 2.38 -15.23 -21.92
C THR A 395 2.95 -13.86 -22.31
N PRO A 396 4.24 -13.75 -22.64
CA PRO A 396 4.87 -12.49 -23.03
C PRO A 396 4.35 -11.94 -24.36
N GLY A 397 4.29 -10.61 -24.48
CA GLY A 397 3.83 -9.92 -25.69
C GLY A 397 3.69 -8.42 -25.48
N TYR A 398 2.70 -7.81 -26.11
CA TYR A 398 2.40 -6.39 -26.00
C TYR A 398 0.90 -6.21 -25.70
N LEU A 399 0.56 -5.65 -24.56
CA LEU A 399 -0.82 -5.39 -24.15
C LEU A 399 -1.10 -3.90 -24.34
N ASP A 400 -2.07 -3.57 -25.18
CA ASP A 400 -2.51 -2.18 -25.44
C ASP A 400 -1.36 -1.23 -25.87
N GLY A 401 -0.34 -1.80 -26.51
CA GLY A 401 0.83 -1.07 -27.02
C GLY A 401 2.05 -1.11 -26.11
N GLU A 402 1.93 -1.60 -24.87
CA GLU A 402 3.03 -1.67 -23.90
C GLU A 402 3.61 -3.10 -23.85
N LYS A 403 4.95 -3.23 -23.83
CA LYS A 403 5.62 -4.53 -23.70
C LYS A 403 5.35 -5.12 -22.30
N THR A 404 4.70 -6.28 -22.23
CA THR A 404 4.31 -6.92 -20.96
C THR A 404 3.97 -8.40 -21.18
N ALA A 405 3.21 -9.00 -20.27
CA ALA A 405 2.59 -10.32 -20.43
C ALA A 405 1.10 -10.27 -20.11
N ILE A 406 0.37 -11.28 -20.58
CA ILE A 406 -0.97 -11.61 -20.08
C ILE A 406 -0.89 -12.81 -19.15
N TYR A 407 -1.81 -12.85 -18.18
CA TYR A 407 -1.87 -13.88 -17.15
C TYR A 407 -3.16 -14.66 -17.23
N ALA A 408 -3.11 -15.97 -16.99
CA ALA A 408 -4.28 -16.83 -16.96
C ALA A 408 -4.16 -17.87 -15.86
N VAL A 409 -5.21 -18.06 -15.08
CA VAL A 409 -5.25 -19.12 -14.05
C VAL A 409 -5.72 -20.42 -14.68
N GLY A 410 -5.11 -21.53 -14.26
CA GLY A 410 -5.52 -22.90 -14.59
C GLY A 410 -4.63 -23.56 -15.64
N TRP A 411 -4.23 -24.81 -15.37
CA TRP A 411 -3.42 -25.63 -16.28
C TRP A 411 -4.04 -25.78 -17.67
N ASN A 412 -5.34 -26.13 -17.74
CA ASN A 412 -6.10 -26.31 -18.98
C ASN A 412 -7.04 -25.11 -19.24
N ASN A 413 -6.49 -23.92 -19.42
CA ASN A 413 -7.30 -22.73 -19.73
C ASN A 413 -7.54 -22.64 -21.25
N SER A 414 -8.81 -22.75 -21.69
CA SER A 414 -9.14 -22.73 -23.13
C SER A 414 -8.71 -21.44 -23.83
N ASN A 415 -8.67 -20.32 -23.12
CA ASN A 415 -8.29 -19.02 -23.69
C ASN A 415 -6.78 -18.91 -23.86
N VAL A 416 -6.00 -19.58 -22.99
CA VAL A 416 -4.56 -19.74 -23.21
C VAL A 416 -4.33 -20.61 -24.45
N ASN A 417 -5.07 -21.72 -24.60
CA ASN A 417 -4.96 -22.62 -25.75
C ASN A 417 -5.31 -21.94 -27.09
N THR A 418 -6.07 -20.84 -27.08
CA THR A 418 -6.34 -20.06 -28.30
C THR A 418 -5.19 -19.16 -28.71
N ILE A 419 -4.28 -18.82 -27.80
CA ILE A 419 -3.15 -17.93 -28.03
C ILE A 419 -1.85 -18.72 -28.25
N ILE A 420 -1.62 -19.74 -27.42
CA ILE A 420 -0.45 -20.62 -27.43
C ILE A 420 -0.86 -22.09 -27.39
N ASP A 421 -0.01 -22.97 -27.90
CA ASP A 421 -0.05 -24.40 -27.57
C ASP A 421 0.60 -24.60 -26.19
N THR A 422 -0.18 -25.04 -25.21
CA THR A 422 0.30 -25.27 -23.84
C THR A 422 1.34 -26.38 -23.71
N ALA A 423 1.47 -27.28 -24.71
CA ALA A 423 2.50 -28.31 -24.72
C ALA A 423 3.89 -27.71 -25.04
N THR A 424 3.93 -26.73 -25.93
CA THR A 424 5.18 -26.07 -26.37
C THR A 424 5.42 -24.72 -25.72
N GLY A 425 4.38 -24.12 -25.13
CA GLY A 425 4.38 -22.75 -24.63
C GLY A 425 4.43 -21.70 -25.76
N ARG A 426 4.23 -22.09 -27.02
CA ARG A 426 4.35 -21.21 -28.19
C ARG A 426 3.07 -21.17 -29.01
N GLY A 427 2.79 -20.01 -29.59
CA GLY A 427 1.60 -19.76 -30.41
C GLY A 427 1.91 -19.26 -31.81
N ASN A 428 0.86 -18.81 -32.50
CA ASN A 428 1.02 -18.12 -33.79
C ASN A 428 1.65 -16.74 -33.56
N ALA A 429 2.96 -16.65 -33.74
CA ALA A 429 3.69 -15.40 -33.63
C ALA A 429 3.13 -14.32 -34.59
N ASN A 430 3.34 -13.06 -34.23
CA ASN A 430 2.89 -11.89 -35.00
C ASN A 430 1.35 -11.76 -35.11
N THR A 431 0.62 -12.24 -34.10
CA THR A 431 -0.85 -12.29 -34.10
C THR A 431 -1.44 -11.38 -33.03
N ILE A 432 -2.55 -10.71 -33.34
CA ILE A 432 -3.31 -9.88 -32.41
C ILE A 432 -4.52 -10.66 -31.90
N TYR A 433 -4.76 -10.58 -30.59
CA TYR A 433 -5.89 -11.15 -29.90
C TYR A 433 -6.66 -10.04 -29.16
N SER A 434 -7.98 -10.02 -29.27
CA SER A 434 -8.81 -9.26 -28.34
C SER A 434 -9.06 -10.10 -27.10
N VAL A 435 -8.75 -9.54 -25.93
CA VAL A 435 -8.80 -10.25 -24.64
C VAL A 435 -9.69 -9.51 -23.66
N ALA A 436 -10.51 -10.26 -22.92
CA ALA A 436 -11.23 -9.77 -21.76
C ALA A 436 -10.44 -10.12 -20.51
N LEU A 437 -10.09 -9.11 -19.73
CA LEU A 437 -9.36 -9.26 -18.48
C LEU A 437 -10.28 -8.96 -17.31
N SER A 438 -10.26 -9.82 -16.29
CA SER A 438 -10.83 -9.59 -14.98
C SER A 438 -9.68 -9.56 -13.97
N ASN A 439 -9.50 -8.43 -13.28
CA ASN A 439 -8.40 -8.18 -12.34
C ASN A 439 -7.01 -8.43 -12.95
N GLY A 440 -6.85 -8.12 -14.24
CA GLY A 440 -5.58 -8.30 -14.97
C GLY A 440 -5.31 -9.73 -15.46
N TYR A 441 -6.18 -10.69 -15.13
CA TYR A 441 -6.12 -12.06 -15.66
C TYR A 441 -7.11 -12.24 -16.81
N LEU A 442 -6.75 -13.05 -17.79
CA LEU A 442 -7.69 -13.54 -18.81
C LEU A 442 -8.89 -14.16 -18.12
N ASP A 443 -10.07 -13.63 -18.44
CA ASP A 443 -11.31 -14.13 -17.89
C ASP A 443 -11.56 -15.56 -18.39
N LYS A 444 -11.72 -16.51 -17.48
CA LYS A 444 -11.94 -17.94 -17.80
C LYS A 444 -13.21 -18.19 -18.62
N ASP A 445 -14.22 -17.33 -18.47
CA ASP A 445 -15.51 -17.47 -19.13
C ASP A 445 -15.54 -16.74 -20.48
N TYR A 446 -14.49 -15.99 -20.80
CA TYR A 446 -14.31 -15.38 -22.11
C TYR A 446 -13.76 -16.38 -23.12
N THR A 447 -14.60 -17.31 -23.57
CA THR A 447 -14.26 -18.45 -24.45
C THR A 447 -13.85 -18.07 -25.87
N SER A 448 -13.52 -16.82 -26.11
CA SER A 448 -13.30 -16.28 -27.44
C SER A 448 -12.20 -15.23 -27.41
N ALA A 449 -10.94 -15.60 -27.15
CA ALA A 449 -9.86 -14.71 -27.57
C ALA A 449 -9.87 -14.69 -29.11
N TRP A 450 -10.60 -13.73 -29.70
CA TRP A 450 -10.73 -13.64 -31.14
C TRP A 450 -9.40 -13.13 -31.70
N VAL A 451 -8.87 -13.84 -32.69
CA VAL A 451 -7.82 -13.27 -33.54
C VAL A 451 -8.41 -12.03 -34.20
N TYR A 452 -7.84 -10.86 -33.88
CA TYR A 452 -8.34 -9.60 -34.39
C TYR A 452 -7.86 -9.44 -35.84
N THR A 453 -8.74 -9.77 -36.79
CA THR A 453 -8.47 -9.70 -38.23
C THR A 453 -9.30 -8.64 -38.96
N SER A 454 -10.08 -7.85 -38.23
CA SER A 454 -11.15 -7.07 -38.86
C SER A 454 -10.67 -5.72 -39.39
N THR A 455 -11.39 -5.28 -40.42
CA THR A 455 -11.36 -3.90 -40.91
C THR A 455 -12.19 -2.95 -40.03
N ASP A 456 -12.66 -3.39 -38.86
CA ASP A 456 -13.55 -2.65 -37.98
C ASP A 456 -12.83 -2.08 -36.74
N PRO A 457 -13.36 -0.99 -36.13
CA PRO A 457 -12.83 -0.48 -34.87
C PRO A 457 -13.02 -1.43 -33.68
N ILE A 458 -12.12 -1.33 -32.70
CA ILE A 458 -12.15 -2.14 -31.47
C ILE A 458 -13.43 -1.84 -30.69
N ARG A 459 -14.05 -2.87 -30.11
CA ARG A 459 -15.27 -2.74 -29.31
C ARG A 459 -15.13 -3.46 -27.98
N ALA A 460 -15.88 -2.98 -26.99
CA ALA A 460 -16.03 -3.63 -25.69
C ALA A 460 -16.59 -5.05 -25.88
N ALA A 461 -15.94 -6.03 -25.25
CA ALA A 461 -16.39 -7.41 -25.20
C ALA A 461 -17.58 -7.58 -24.24
N SER A 462 -18.39 -8.62 -24.47
CA SER A 462 -19.38 -9.07 -23.51
C SER A 462 -19.07 -10.51 -23.08
N VAL A 463 -18.94 -10.73 -21.77
CA VAL A 463 -18.68 -12.03 -21.16
C VAL A 463 -19.87 -12.38 -20.30
N ASN A 464 -20.58 -13.48 -20.63
CA ASN A 464 -21.79 -13.92 -19.92
C ASN A 464 -22.84 -12.81 -19.69
N GLY A 465 -23.00 -11.89 -20.65
CA GLY A 465 -23.94 -10.77 -20.55
C GLY A 465 -23.43 -9.55 -19.78
N VAL A 466 -22.21 -9.58 -19.22
CA VAL A 466 -21.54 -8.43 -18.62
C VAL A 466 -20.67 -7.75 -19.68
N THR A 467 -20.75 -6.41 -19.79
CA THR A 467 -19.94 -5.64 -20.75
C THR A 467 -18.61 -5.24 -20.13
N TYR A 468 -17.49 -5.53 -20.78
CA TYR A 468 -16.15 -5.16 -20.32
C TYR A 468 -15.69 -3.92 -21.07
N PRO A 469 -15.56 -2.74 -20.42
CA PRO A 469 -15.19 -1.50 -21.10
C PRO A 469 -13.82 -1.60 -21.78
N LEU A 470 -13.59 -0.77 -22.80
CA LEU A 470 -12.29 -0.71 -23.46
C LEU A 470 -11.18 -0.22 -22.52
N ALA A 471 -9.97 -0.75 -22.71
CA ALA A 471 -8.77 -0.29 -22.01
C ALA A 471 -8.53 1.21 -22.18
N ALA A 472 -7.79 1.82 -21.23
CA ALA A 472 -7.50 3.25 -21.23
C ALA A 472 -6.92 3.75 -22.57
N ALA A 473 -6.12 2.93 -23.25
CA ALA A 473 -5.56 3.23 -24.58
C ALA A 473 -6.61 3.49 -25.66
N TYR A 474 -7.83 2.97 -25.51
CA TYR A 474 -8.93 3.06 -26.47
C TYR A 474 -10.22 3.63 -25.86
N MET A 475 -10.17 4.04 -24.59
CA MET A 475 -11.36 4.46 -23.85
C MET A 475 -12.01 5.68 -24.53
N ASN A 476 -13.34 5.67 -24.57
CA ASN A 476 -14.16 6.70 -25.23
C ASN A 476 -13.92 6.88 -26.73
N ARG A 477 -13.25 5.93 -27.40
CA ARG A 477 -13.07 5.93 -28.85
C ARG A 477 -13.84 4.79 -29.50
N ASN A 478 -14.44 5.09 -30.65
CA ASN A 478 -15.19 4.14 -31.48
C ASN A 478 -14.60 4.01 -32.89
N ASP A 479 -13.45 4.63 -33.13
CA ASP A 479 -12.80 4.84 -34.41
C ASP A 479 -11.38 4.24 -34.45
N VAL A 480 -10.92 3.58 -33.39
CA VAL A 480 -9.57 2.98 -33.34
C VAL A 480 -9.56 1.60 -33.97
N LYS A 481 -8.65 1.38 -34.91
CA LYS A 481 -8.36 0.07 -35.50
C LYS A 481 -6.97 -0.40 -35.09
N VAL A 482 -6.82 -1.71 -34.93
CA VAL A 482 -5.54 -2.38 -34.70
C VAL A 482 -5.27 -3.37 -35.81
N LEU A 483 -4.00 -3.46 -36.25
CA LEU A 483 -3.58 -4.42 -37.25
C LEU A 483 -2.08 -4.69 -37.14
N THR A 484 -1.64 -5.79 -37.76
CA THR A 484 -0.23 -6.10 -37.97
C THR A 484 0.16 -5.77 -39.40
N ILE A 485 1.26 -5.03 -39.56
CA ILE A 485 1.87 -4.75 -40.86
C ILE A 485 3.14 -5.59 -40.98
N GLN A 486 3.21 -6.40 -42.02
CA GLN A 486 4.46 -7.05 -42.43
C GLN A 486 5.31 -5.99 -43.12
N GLY A 487 6.37 -5.54 -42.46
CA GLY A 487 7.23 -4.50 -42.99
C GLY A 487 7.88 -4.92 -44.31
N SER A 488 8.03 -3.96 -45.21
CA SER A 488 8.64 -4.15 -46.52
C SER A 488 9.85 -3.23 -46.69
N SER A 489 10.81 -3.64 -47.51
CA SER A 489 11.92 -2.77 -47.93
C SER A 489 11.44 -1.55 -48.76
N SER A 490 10.22 -1.60 -49.29
CA SER A 490 9.57 -0.48 -49.98
C SER A 490 8.86 0.51 -49.06
N ASP A 491 8.73 0.18 -47.77
CA ASP A 491 8.06 1.07 -46.82
C ASP A 491 8.90 2.33 -46.59
N THR A 492 8.24 3.46 -46.38
CA THR A 492 8.91 4.76 -46.19
C THR A 492 8.42 5.44 -44.93
N PHE A 493 9.31 6.23 -44.30
CA PHE A 493 8.97 7.12 -43.20
C PHE A 493 9.55 8.50 -43.48
N GLU A 494 8.70 9.43 -43.91
CA GLU A 494 9.11 10.79 -44.29
C GLU A 494 8.16 11.81 -43.67
N GLY A 495 8.71 12.87 -43.07
CA GLY A 495 7.91 13.96 -42.50
C GLY A 495 6.90 13.51 -41.44
N ASN A 496 7.27 12.53 -40.59
CA ASN A 496 6.40 11.89 -39.59
C ASN A 496 5.25 11.06 -40.18
N VAL A 497 5.33 10.65 -41.44
CA VAL A 497 4.34 9.78 -42.08
C VAL A 497 4.98 8.46 -42.47
N TYR A 498 4.49 7.37 -41.88
CA TYR A 498 4.77 6.00 -42.29
C TYR A 498 3.88 5.61 -43.46
N THR A 499 4.46 5.09 -44.54
CA THR A 499 3.74 4.64 -45.74
C THR A 499 4.01 3.17 -46.01
N HIS A 500 2.94 2.39 -46.16
CA HIS A 500 2.95 0.97 -46.50
C HIS A 500 1.87 0.67 -47.55
N ASN A 501 2.24 0.16 -48.73
CA ASN A 501 1.29 -0.19 -49.80
C ASN A 501 0.20 0.88 -50.04
N ASP A 502 0.61 2.13 -50.22
CA ASP A 502 -0.22 3.34 -50.37
C ASP A 502 -0.99 3.82 -49.13
N ALA A 503 -1.10 3.00 -48.07
CA ALA A 503 -1.65 3.43 -46.79
C ALA A 503 -0.67 4.33 -46.04
N LYS A 504 -1.18 5.41 -45.43
CA LYS A 504 -0.39 6.41 -44.71
C LYS A 504 -0.83 6.51 -43.26
N TYR A 505 0.15 6.51 -42.36
CA TYR A 505 -0.06 6.61 -40.92
C TYR A 505 0.83 7.70 -40.33
N SER A 506 0.24 8.66 -39.63
CA SER A 506 0.95 9.84 -39.13
C SER A 506 1.33 9.69 -37.66
N VAL A 507 2.61 9.93 -37.36
CA VAL A 507 3.08 10.14 -35.99
C VAL A 507 2.72 11.57 -35.59
N VAL A 508 1.91 11.70 -34.55
CA VAL A 508 1.37 12.98 -34.06
C VAL A 508 1.84 13.22 -32.63
N SER A 509 2.15 14.47 -32.30
CA SER A 509 2.39 14.90 -30.92
C SER A 509 1.76 16.27 -30.74
N ASN A 510 0.65 16.33 -30.02
CA ASN A 510 -0.08 17.56 -29.74
C ASN A 510 -0.64 17.55 -28.30
N ALA A 511 -1.41 18.58 -27.93
CA ALA A 511 -1.96 18.71 -26.58
C ALA A 511 -3.02 17.65 -26.24
N ASP A 512 -3.69 17.08 -27.25
CA ASP A 512 -4.79 16.13 -27.07
C ASP A 512 -4.30 14.67 -27.03
N PHE A 513 -3.28 14.33 -27.82
CA PHE A 513 -2.60 13.04 -27.75
C PHE A 513 -1.21 13.08 -28.39
N ALA A 514 -0.37 12.14 -27.97
CA ALA A 514 0.92 11.86 -28.58
C ALA A 514 1.02 10.38 -28.95
N SER A 515 1.46 10.10 -30.19
CA SER A 515 1.73 8.76 -30.68
C SER A 515 2.83 8.10 -29.85
N LYS A 516 2.58 6.90 -29.35
CA LYS A 516 3.58 6.08 -28.66
C LYS A 516 4.28 5.15 -29.65
N ILE A 517 5.51 5.47 -30.03
CA ILE A 517 6.28 4.66 -30.97
C ILE A 517 7.37 3.91 -30.20
N ASN A 518 7.31 2.59 -30.25
CA ASN A 518 8.26 1.70 -29.61
C ASN A 518 9.17 1.12 -30.71
N SER A 519 10.43 1.57 -30.71
CA SER A 519 11.45 1.36 -31.77
C SER A 519 11.35 2.33 -32.96
N GLU A 520 12.30 2.27 -33.89
CA GLU A 520 12.45 3.22 -35.00
C GLU A 520 11.87 2.69 -36.31
N PHE A 521 11.29 3.58 -37.13
CA PHE A 521 10.87 3.26 -38.50
C PHE A 521 12.05 3.21 -39.48
N THR A 522 13.01 2.32 -39.20
CA THR A 522 14.21 2.09 -40.01
C THR A 522 14.35 0.59 -40.31
N ASN A 523 14.88 0.24 -41.49
CA ASN A 523 15.15 -1.15 -41.90
C ASN A 523 13.96 -2.12 -41.72
N LEU A 524 12.79 -1.76 -42.27
CA LEU A 524 11.52 -2.44 -41.97
C LEU A 524 11.30 -3.79 -42.67
N GLY A 525 12.15 -4.20 -43.61
CA GLY A 525 11.93 -5.40 -44.43
C GLY A 525 11.74 -6.71 -43.64
N ASP A 526 12.42 -6.82 -42.50
CA ASP A 526 12.37 -7.98 -41.60
C ASP A 526 11.61 -7.67 -40.30
N LYS A 527 10.80 -6.61 -40.29
CA LYS A 527 10.03 -6.19 -39.12
C LYS A 527 8.55 -6.56 -39.26
N VAL A 528 7.89 -6.62 -38.11
CA VAL A 528 6.43 -6.59 -37.97
C VAL A 528 6.06 -5.37 -37.14
N ILE A 529 5.01 -4.68 -37.56
CA ILE A 529 4.54 -3.48 -36.88
C ILE A 529 3.16 -3.79 -36.32
N TYR A 530 3.05 -3.88 -35.00
CA TYR A 530 1.77 -3.87 -34.31
C TYR A 530 1.31 -2.42 -34.18
N LEU A 531 0.26 -2.07 -34.91
CA LEU A 531 -0.20 -0.69 -35.08
C LEU A 531 -1.63 -0.53 -34.56
N ALA A 532 -1.83 0.45 -33.68
CA ALA A 532 -3.15 1.05 -33.43
C ALA A 532 -3.21 2.44 -34.05
N TYR A 533 -4.28 2.74 -34.80
CA TYR A 533 -4.47 4.04 -35.42
C TYR A 533 -5.93 4.49 -35.40
N ILE A 534 -6.13 5.80 -35.47
CA ILE A 534 -7.44 6.43 -35.56
C ILE A 534 -7.91 6.31 -37.01
N SER A 535 -9.03 5.63 -37.23
CA SER A 535 -9.63 5.40 -38.54
C SER A 535 -10.82 6.32 -38.81
N GLY A 536 -11.34 6.32 -40.04
CA GLY A 536 -12.55 7.06 -40.40
C GLY A 536 -12.27 8.39 -41.08
N SER A 537 -13.13 9.39 -40.85
CA SER A 537 -13.04 10.72 -41.45
C SER A 537 -13.16 11.78 -40.36
N GLY A 538 -12.02 12.32 -39.92
CA GLY A 538 -11.92 13.30 -38.85
C GLY A 538 -10.53 13.91 -38.77
N GLU A 539 -10.35 14.89 -37.89
CA GLU A 539 -9.09 15.67 -37.76
C GLU A 539 -7.86 14.79 -37.52
N TYR A 540 -8.04 13.65 -36.84
CA TYR A 540 -6.96 12.74 -36.51
C TYR A 540 -6.94 11.45 -37.33
N SER A 541 -7.71 11.36 -38.41
CA SER A 541 -7.74 10.19 -39.27
C SER A 541 -6.34 9.83 -39.79
N GLY A 542 -5.96 8.57 -39.66
CA GLY A 542 -4.64 8.05 -40.01
C GLY A 542 -3.57 8.26 -38.95
N SER A 543 -3.88 8.93 -37.84
CA SER A 543 -2.89 9.16 -36.77
C SER A 543 -2.65 7.89 -35.95
N ILE A 544 -1.39 7.63 -35.66
CA ILE A 544 -0.94 6.50 -34.85
C ILE A 544 -1.26 6.78 -33.38
N LEU A 545 -1.93 5.84 -32.71
CA LEU A 545 -2.08 5.83 -31.26
C LEU A 545 -0.84 5.21 -30.63
N HIS A 546 -0.50 3.99 -31.06
CA HIS A 546 0.75 3.33 -30.73
C HIS A 546 1.23 2.46 -31.88
N ALA A 547 2.54 2.30 -31.98
CA ALA A 547 3.18 1.38 -32.93
C ALA A 547 4.35 0.67 -32.26
N ASN A 548 4.36 -0.65 -32.29
CA ASN A 548 5.47 -1.49 -31.83
C ASN A 548 6.15 -2.11 -33.05
N ILE A 549 7.41 -1.73 -33.30
CA ILE A 549 8.19 -2.20 -34.44
C ILE A 549 9.15 -3.27 -33.93
N VAL A 550 8.79 -4.53 -34.20
CA VAL A 550 9.50 -5.70 -33.66
C VAL A 550 10.15 -6.49 -34.78
N ASP A 551 11.19 -7.26 -34.45
CA ASP A 551 11.71 -8.27 -35.37
C ASP A 551 10.60 -9.25 -35.76
N ARG A 552 10.48 -9.52 -37.06
CA ARG A 552 9.57 -10.54 -37.56
C ARG A 552 10.06 -11.86 -36.98
N ALA A 553 9.31 -12.40 -36.02
CA ALA A 553 9.48 -13.79 -35.67
C ALA A 553 9.20 -14.62 -36.92
N THR A 554 10.21 -15.27 -37.46
CA THR A 554 10.01 -16.42 -38.33
C THR A 554 9.26 -17.45 -37.50
N THR A 555 8.32 -18.18 -38.12
CA THR A 555 7.59 -19.28 -37.48
C THR A 555 8.50 -20.00 -36.50
N ALA A 556 8.04 -20.18 -35.25
CA ALA A 556 8.80 -20.84 -34.19
C ALA A 556 9.53 -22.04 -34.81
N ASP A 557 10.87 -22.02 -34.79
CA ASP A 557 11.63 -23.19 -35.20
C ASP A 557 11.00 -24.37 -34.45
N GLU A 558 10.53 -25.38 -35.20
CA GLU A 558 10.01 -26.60 -34.59
C GLU A 558 11.08 -27.07 -33.61
N LEU A 559 10.73 -27.12 -32.31
CA LEU A 559 11.65 -27.52 -31.27
C LEU A 559 12.30 -28.84 -31.70
N ARG A 560 13.63 -28.89 -31.76
CA ARG A 560 14.30 -30.13 -32.12
C ARG A 560 14.03 -31.15 -31.03
N GLU A 561 13.34 -32.22 -31.39
CA GLU A 561 12.94 -33.26 -30.46
C GLU A 561 14.12 -34.20 -30.16
N ILE A 562 14.36 -34.43 -28.86
CA ILE A 562 15.32 -35.38 -28.32
C ILE A 562 14.61 -36.73 -28.17
N SER A 563 15.12 -37.74 -28.88
CA SER A 563 14.57 -39.10 -28.86
C SER A 563 15.16 -39.98 -27.75
N ALA A 564 16.38 -39.68 -27.29
CA ALA A 564 17.01 -40.38 -26.19
C ALA A 564 18.18 -39.60 -25.58
N VAL A 565 18.47 -39.87 -24.31
CA VAL A 565 19.70 -39.44 -23.62
C VAL A 565 20.47 -40.63 -23.07
N LYS A 566 21.78 -40.51 -22.97
CA LYS A 566 22.65 -41.53 -22.39
C LYS A 566 23.83 -40.89 -21.65
N PRO A 567 24.29 -41.42 -20.50
CA PRO A 567 25.50 -40.93 -19.86
C PRO A 567 26.71 -41.03 -20.79
N ASN A 568 27.52 -39.97 -20.84
CA ASN A 568 28.77 -39.98 -21.58
C ASN A 568 29.82 -40.80 -20.81
N GLY A 569 29.87 -42.08 -21.11
CA GLY A 569 30.72 -43.07 -20.43
C GLY A 569 29.95 -44.02 -19.51
N THR A 570 30.68 -44.97 -18.92
CA THR A 570 30.12 -45.96 -18.00
C THR A 570 30.01 -45.38 -16.60
N VAL A 571 28.82 -45.43 -16.00
CA VAL A 571 28.64 -45.11 -14.57
C VAL A 571 29.20 -46.24 -13.73
N THR A 572 30.14 -45.94 -12.85
CA THR A 572 30.79 -46.89 -11.94
C THR A 572 30.61 -46.45 -10.49
N ALA A 573 30.65 -47.41 -9.57
CA ALA A 573 30.62 -47.16 -8.13
C ALA A 573 31.67 -48.02 -7.42
N ALA A 574 32.27 -47.47 -6.38
CA ALA A 574 33.21 -48.19 -5.51
C ALA A 574 32.49 -48.71 -4.26
N SER A 575 32.99 -49.82 -3.71
CA SER A 575 32.55 -50.32 -2.41
C SER A 575 32.74 -49.27 -1.32
N SER A 576 31.76 -49.17 -0.42
CA SER A 576 31.69 -48.14 0.63
C SER A 576 31.35 -46.71 0.16
N GLN A 577 31.24 -46.44 -1.15
CA GLN A 577 30.70 -45.18 -1.66
C GLN A 577 29.20 -45.10 -1.42
N SER A 578 28.65 -43.94 -1.10
CA SER A 578 27.22 -43.77 -0.88
C SER A 578 26.44 -43.62 -2.20
N PHE A 579 25.18 -44.08 -2.27
CA PHE A 579 24.35 -43.92 -3.47
C PHE A 579 24.15 -42.45 -3.87
N LYS A 580 24.07 -41.55 -2.89
CA LYS A 580 23.93 -40.11 -3.13
C LYS A 580 25.18 -39.44 -3.71
N ASP A 581 26.35 -40.07 -3.58
CA ASP A 581 27.62 -39.50 -4.03
C ASP A 581 27.88 -39.76 -5.53
N ILE A 582 27.05 -40.59 -6.17
CA ILE A 582 27.12 -40.83 -7.62
C ILE A 582 26.50 -39.64 -8.35
N THR A 583 27.29 -39.02 -9.21
CA THR A 583 26.86 -37.92 -10.08
C THR A 583 27.11 -38.28 -11.53
N ILE A 584 26.19 -37.88 -12.42
CA ILE A 584 26.34 -37.98 -13.87
C ILE A 584 26.39 -36.55 -14.40
N SER A 585 27.58 -36.11 -14.79
CA SER A 585 27.83 -34.71 -15.18
C SER A 585 27.70 -34.47 -16.68
N ASN A 586 27.87 -35.51 -17.51
CA ASN A 586 27.89 -35.41 -18.96
C ASN A 586 26.94 -36.43 -19.59
N TRP A 587 26.21 -35.98 -20.61
CA TRP A 587 25.19 -36.75 -21.30
C TRP A 587 25.34 -36.60 -22.82
N ASP A 588 25.22 -37.71 -23.53
CA ASP A 588 25.04 -37.76 -24.97
C ASP A 588 23.55 -37.69 -25.29
N VAL A 589 23.19 -36.82 -26.25
CA VAL A 589 21.80 -36.54 -26.65
C VAL A 589 21.60 -37.04 -28.09
N THR A 590 20.51 -37.77 -28.32
CA THR A 590 20.09 -38.25 -29.65
C THR A 590 18.82 -37.53 -30.07
N TYR A 591 18.76 -37.06 -31.31
CA TYR A 591 17.62 -36.32 -31.86
C TYR A 591 16.75 -37.21 -32.75
N THR A 592 15.45 -36.92 -32.84
CA THR A 592 14.50 -37.66 -33.68
C THR A 592 14.82 -37.52 -35.17
N ASP A 593 15.38 -36.37 -35.59
CA ASP A 593 15.75 -36.08 -36.98
C ASP A 593 17.04 -36.79 -37.46
N GLY A 594 17.80 -37.41 -36.54
CA GLY A 594 19.07 -38.09 -36.85
C GLY A 594 20.20 -37.16 -37.33
N LEU A 595 20.02 -35.84 -37.28
CA LEU A 595 20.99 -34.85 -37.75
C LEU A 595 22.01 -34.52 -36.64
N THR A 596 23.30 -34.56 -36.98
CA THR A 596 24.42 -34.21 -36.08
C THR A 596 24.94 -32.79 -36.29
N SER A 597 24.44 -32.04 -37.28
CA SER A 597 24.80 -30.65 -37.54
C SER A 597 23.75 -29.69 -36.97
N GLY A 598 24.14 -28.78 -36.08
CA GLY A 598 23.27 -27.76 -35.47
C GLY A 598 23.65 -27.44 -34.02
N SER A 599 22.83 -26.61 -33.36
CA SER A 599 22.94 -26.37 -31.91
C SER A 599 22.79 -27.69 -31.14
N THR A 600 23.61 -27.89 -30.11
CA THR A 600 23.56 -29.08 -29.25
C THR A 600 22.81 -28.76 -27.96
N ALA A 601 21.79 -29.55 -27.64
CA ALA A 601 21.10 -29.48 -26.36
C ALA A 601 22.07 -29.76 -25.21
N THR A 602 22.00 -28.94 -24.16
CA THR A 602 22.70 -29.22 -22.91
C THR A 602 21.68 -29.74 -21.91
N VAL A 603 21.99 -30.85 -21.25
CA VAL A 603 21.12 -31.46 -20.22
C VAL A 603 21.87 -31.66 -18.92
N LYS A 604 21.16 -31.60 -17.80
CA LYS A 604 21.71 -31.90 -16.47
C LYS A 604 20.86 -32.93 -15.75
N THR A 605 21.49 -33.67 -14.84
CA THR A 605 20.82 -34.67 -14.01
C THR A 605 20.01 -33.99 -12.90
N VAL A 606 18.73 -34.31 -12.81
CA VAL A 606 17.83 -33.80 -11.75
C VAL A 606 17.72 -34.81 -10.61
N ASN A 607 17.61 -36.09 -10.96
CA ASN A 607 17.39 -37.16 -9.99
C ASN A 607 18.01 -38.48 -10.48
N ILE A 608 18.47 -39.30 -9.54
CA ILE A 608 18.91 -40.69 -9.79
C ILE A 608 18.24 -41.59 -8.76
N GLU A 609 17.37 -42.48 -9.23
CA GLU A 609 16.78 -43.52 -8.39
C GLU A 609 17.52 -44.83 -8.52
N TRP A 610 17.75 -45.53 -7.40
CA TRP A 610 18.50 -46.79 -7.37
C TRP A 610 17.61 -47.97 -7.00
N TYR A 611 17.89 -49.12 -7.61
CA TYR A 611 17.16 -50.36 -7.41
C TYR A 611 18.14 -51.53 -7.31
N LYS A 612 17.92 -52.40 -6.32
CA LYS A 612 18.66 -53.66 -6.16
C LYS A 612 17.84 -54.85 -6.68
N LEU A 613 18.53 -55.97 -6.91
CA LEU A 613 17.89 -57.25 -7.21
C LEU A 613 16.93 -57.64 -6.09
N ASN A 614 15.79 -58.21 -6.48
CA ASN A 614 14.88 -58.88 -5.55
C ASN A 614 15.56 -60.08 -4.88
N GLU A 615 14.95 -60.61 -3.82
CA GLU A 615 15.50 -61.77 -3.08
C GLU A 615 15.68 -63.01 -3.96
N ALA A 616 14.89 -63.13 -5.04
CA ALA A 616 14.99 -64.20 -6.02
C ALA A 616 16.13 -64.02 -7.04
N GLY A 617 16.84 -62.89 -7.04
CA GLY A 617 17.93 -62.59 -7.97
C GLY A 617 17.51 -62.47 -9.44
N THR A 618 16.24 -62.19 -9.72
CA THR A 618 15.66 -62.21 -11.08
C THR A 618 15.35 -60.84 -11.64
N GLU A 619 15.02 -59.85 -10.80
CA GLU A 619 14.62 -58.51 -11.24
C GLU A 619 15.14 -57.40 -10.35
N TYR A 620 15.50 -56.25 -10.95
CA TYR A 620 15.87 -55.02 -10.24
C TYR A 620 14.64 -54.16 -9.95
N ASN A 621 13.83 -54.56 -8.97
CA ASN A 621 12.58 -53.87 -8.62
C ASN A 621 12.50 -53.43 -7.14
N VAL A 622 13.54 -53.66 -6.34
CA VAL A 622 13.57 -53.22 -4.95
C VAL A 622 14.26 -51.85 -4.86
N LYS A 623 13.49 -50.77 -4.64
CA LYS A 623 14.01 -49.40 -4.54
C LYS A 623 14.93 -49.25 -3.32
N VAL A 624 16.07 -48.59 -3.52
CA VAL A 624 16.96 -48.16 -2.44
C VAL A 624 16.41 -46.86 -1.87
N VAL A 625 15.89 -46.92 -0.64
CA VAL A 625 15.24 -45.78 0.02
C VAL A 625 16.25 -44.93 0.81
N ASP A 626 17.23 -45.58 1.45
CA ASP A 626 18.32 -44.88 2.14
C ASP A 626 19.50 -44.68 1.19
N THR A 627 19.58 -43.49 0.60
CA THR A 627 20.66 -43.13 -0.32
C THR A 627 21.99 -42.83 0.40
N ASN A 628 22.02 -42.80 1.74
CA ASN A 628 23.26 -42.73 2.51
C ASN A 628 23.95 -44.09 2.62
N ALA A 629 23.22 -45.19 2.37
CA ALA A 629 23.78 -46.53 2.42
C ALA A 629 24.93 -46.70 1.42
N PRO A 630 25.97 -47.48 1.75
CA PRO A 630 27.06 -47.73 0.82
C PRO A 630 26.70 -48.76 -0.24
N PHE A 631 27.34 -48.67 -1.41
CA PHE A 631 27.42 -49.77 -2.35
C PHE A 631 28.18 -50.96 -1.74
N ILE A 632 27.62 -52.16 -1.91
CA ILE A 632 28.20 -53.41 -1.44
C ILE A 632 29.01 -54.05 -2.57
N ALA A 633 30.27 -54.43 -2.29
CA ALA A 633 31.16 -55.06 -3.24
C ALA A 633 30.56 -56.33 -3.86
N GLY A 634 30.77 -56.51 -5.17
CA GLY A 634 30.28 -57.68 -5.92
C GLY A 634 28.77 -57.67 -6.25
N ASN A 635 27.99 -56.72 -5.72
CA ASN A 635 26.60 -56.55 -6.11
C ASN A 635 26.48 -55.77 -7.44
N SER A 636 25.30 -55.88 -8.03
CA SER A 636 24.86 -55.06 -9.15
C SER A 636 23.63 -54.24 -8.75
N TYR A 637 23.48 -53.07 -9.36
CA TYR A 637 22.36 -52.16 -9.12
C TYR A 637 21.85 -51.57 -10.44
N LYS A 638 20.54 -51.37 -10.55
CA LYS A 638 19.91 -50.59 -11.62
C LYS A 638 19.74 -49.15 -11.13
N PHE A 639 19.99 -48.19 -12.00
CA PHE A 639 19.63 -46.80 -11.75
C PHE A 639 18.70 -46.27 -12.85
N VAL A 640 17.82 -45.35 -12.45
CA VAL A 640 16.95 -44.58 -13.35
C VAL A 640 17.29 -43.12 -13.12
N ALA A 641 17.92 -42.50 -14.12
CA ALA A 641 18.32 -41.10 -14.06
C ALA A 641 17.35 -40.26 -14.89
N THR A 642 16.89 -39.15 -14.31
CA THR A 642 16.04 -38.15 -14.98
C THR A 642 16.86 -36.90 -15.26
N VAL A 643 16.75 -36.37 -16.48
CA VAL A 643 17.45 -35.16 -16.90
C VAL A 643 16.49 -34.03 -17.26
N GLU A 644 17.00 -32.80 -17.25
CA GLU A 644 16.29 -31.62 -17.76
C GLU A 644 17.20 -30.81 -18.69
N LEU A 645 16.58 -30.07 -19.63
CA LEU A 645 17.27 -29.12 -20.50
C LEU A 645 17.84 -27.97 -19.67
N THR A 646 19.04 -27.50 -20.03
CA THR A 646 19.72 -26.41 -19.34
C THR A 646 20.54 -25.60 -20.36
N GLY A 647 20.94 -24.39 -19.98
CA GLY A 647 21.77 -23.52 -20.83
C GLY A 647 20.95 -22.55 -21.69
N GLY A 648 21.65 -21.65 -22.38
CA GLY A 648 21.03 -20.53 -23.13
C GLY A 648 20.31 -20.93 -24.41
N ASN A 649 20.31 -22.21 -24.77
CA ASN A 649 19.60 -22.76 -25.93
C ASN A 649 18.58 -23.84 -25.53
N ALA A 650 18.22 -23.94 -24.25
CA ALA A 650 17.21 -24.90 -23.77
C ALA A 650 15.87 -24.73 -24.49
N ASP A 651 15.55 -23.48 -24.87
CA ASP A 651 14.30 -23.08 -25.53
C ASP A 651 14.18 -23.53 -27.00
N ASP A 652 15.21 -24.20 -27.53
CA ASP A 652 15.27 -24.72 -28.90
C ASP A 652 14.97 -26.24 -28.98
N PHE A 653 14.78 -26.91 -27.84
CA PHE A 653 14.64 -28.38 -27.77
C PHE A 653 13.44 -28.81 -26.93
N THR A 654 12.99 -30.04 -27.18
CA THR A 654 12.02 -30.75 -26.33
C THR A 654 12.36 -32.23 -26.23
N PHE A 655 11.86 -32.95 -25.23
CA PHE A 655 12.00 -34.41 -25.13
C PHE A 655 10.77 -35.09 -25.75
N ALA A 656 11.01 -36.13 -26.55
CA ALA A 656 9.97 -37.11 -26.85
C ALA A 656 9.49 -37.78 -25.55
N ASP A 657 8.30 -38.38 -25.56
CA ASP A 657 7.72 -39.02 -24.39
C ASP A 657 8.68 -40.08 -23.78
N GLY A 658 9.06 -39.87 -22.51
CA GLY A 658 10.01 -40.71 -21.77
C GLY A 658 11.50 -40.55 -22.15
N ALA A 659 11.86 -39.72 -23.13
CA ALA A 659 13.24 -39.54 -23.58
C ALA A 659 14.14 -38.78 -22.59
N ASN A 660 13.54 -38.13 -21.59
CA ASN A 660 14.23 -37.48 -20.48
C ASN A 660 14.67 -38.45 -19.37
N VAL A 661 14.41 -39.75 -19.53
CA VAL A 661 14.76 -40.78 -18.56
C VAL A 661 15.72 -41.79 -19.18
N TYR A 662 16.79 -42.12 -18.45
CA TYR A 662 17.72 -43.18 -18.83
C TYR A 662 17.78 -44.25 -17.75
N THR A 663 17.66 -45.51 -18.16
CA THR A 663 17.88 -46.67 -17.28
C THR A 663 19.24 -47.29 -17.55
N GLY A 664 20.07 -47.38 -16.53
CA GLY A 664 21.40 -47.99 -16.58
C GLY A 664 21.65 -48.98 -15.46
N TYR A 665 22.80 -49.64 -15.51
CA TYR A 665 23.22 -50.61 -14.51
C TYR A 665 24.67 -50.36 -14.10
N VAL A 666 24.91 -50.42 -12.79
CA VAL A 666 26.26 -50.53 -12.23
C VAL A 666 26.47 -51.99 -11.87
N ASN A 667 27.34 -52.66 -12.61
CA ASN A 667 27.65 -54.07 -12.41
C ASN A 667 29.01 -54.23 -11.76
N ASN A 668 29.13 -55.21 -10.87
CA ASN A 668 30.41 -55.60 -10.26
C ASN A 668 31.06 -54.42 -9.52
N VAL A 669 30.35 -53.86 -8.52
CA VAL A 669 30.86 -52.81 -7.64
C VAL A 669 32.24 -53.20 -7.12
N GLN A 670 33.25 -52.37 -7.41
CA GLN A 670 34.66 -52.66 -7.18
C GLN A 670 35.11 -52.48 -5.73
#